data_AF-A0AAP0CSU1-F1
#
_entry.id   AF-A0AAP0CSU1-F1
#
_cell.length_a   1.000
_cell.length_b   1.000
_cell.length_c   1.000
_cell.angle_alpha   90.00
_cell.angle_beta   90.00
_cell.angle_gamma   90.00
#
_symmetry.space_group_name_H-M   'P 1'
#
loop_
_entity.id
_entity.type
_entity.pdbx_description
1 polymer ?
#
loop_
_entity_poly.entity_id
_entity_poly.type
_entity_poly.pdbx_seq_one_letter_code
_entity_poly.pdbx_strand_id
1 'polypeptide(L)'
;MPGSASSIHCPEGLIERLRSAAENGGEAKLKVLRELKNQIIGNRTKKLSYINLGALPFVVSILSSASSSSSSSDSLLVQCAATIGSFACGVDSGVKAVLDAGAFPHLMNLLSHSNEKIVDAGARALKMIYQSKVAPKYDFFQEKEMDILISLLDKNNEYLTGLGASIITHSCETKDEQKILGDAGILKKLVDLLEGTTSQRDAYMESFATIIKGNPQVILKSVGPENGRMWGNLLELTKDRYSRTRLLACMCLILIKNAVPSYLQSVGVRTKLISILLELIDDSGQVGDETLFTLSSFIENEEGLQKLAFEVNTIEKLCDHMQKELLQPKRLEGIFMVLANLCSNLESCRSVLLQSPKLQAINIITDGLSHTTVDVRVAACICLKNISRSVKYLSAGQFMTEAVIIPLIQLLYDSSTSVQVAALCAISNLVVDFTMHKSLFVQSGCVKRLVELSKSTDLSVRLNAVWALRNLMFLVDSRCKEGIFLELRALTLTSLMSDPSACVQEQALGLICNLVNGSVDSIEYVFAENGFLLSAIGRQLWSASKPEILIQGMYVFCNVASGKEFHKEAVMHQILPGSSNDDNQSIMVTMLQSNDARLRTAAVWTIINLTIPTGPGALARVVKLKNAGIVSQLRNMANDSCLDVKLRVRTALGQSLTFGNFST
;
A
#
# COMPACT_ATOMS: atom_id res chain seq x y z
N MET A 1 -23.90 35.77 60.25
CA MET A 1 -22.82 35.04 59.54
C MET A 1 -23.06 33.55 59.74
N PRO A 2 -22.82 32.66 58.76
CA PRO A 2 -22.10 32.81 57.49
C PRO A 2 -23.07 33.17 56.33
N GLY A 3 -22.72 33.84 55.23
CA GLY A 3 -21.42 34.01 54.60
C GLY A 3 -21.57 33.61 53.12
N SER A 4 -22.20 34.48 52.33
CA SER A 4 -22.54 34.36 50.91
C SER A 4 -21.31 34.33 49.99
N ALA A 5 -20.51 33.27 50.06
CA ALA A 5 -19.24 33.13 49.33
C ALA A 5 -19.15 31.90 48.40
N SER A 6 -20.25 31.16 48.18
CA SER A 6 -20.22 29.92 47.36
C SER A 6 -20.66 30.07 45.90
N SER A 7 -21.21 31.22 45.46
CA SER A 7 -21.77 31.37 44.10
C SER A 7 -20.75 31.75 43.01
N ILE A 8 -19.48 31.99 43.34
CA ILE A 8 -18.52 32.61 42.42
C ILE A 8 -17.91 31.59 41.42
N HIS A 9 -17.99 30.28 41.70
CA HIS A 9 -17.36 29.22 40.90
C HIS A 9 -18.31 28.23 40.20
N CYS A 10 -19.63 28.49 40.18
CA CYS A 10 -20.59 27.64 39.47
C CYS A 10 -20.63 27.97 37.96
N PRO A 11 -20.52 26.99 37.05
CA PRO A 11 -20.55 27.20 35.59
C PRO A 11 -21.79 27.99 35.10
N GLU A 12 -22.95 27.72 35.68
CA GLU A 12 -24.23 28.35 35.37
C GLU A 12 -24.20 29.85 35.70
N GLY A 13 -23.65 30.22 36.85
CA GLY A 13 -23.52 31.62 37.27
C GLY A 13 -22.51 32.41 36.43
N LEU A 14 -21.58 31.74 35.75
CA LEU A 14 -20.68 32.39 34.80
C LEU A 14 -21.34 32.59 33.43
N ILE A 15 -22.19 31.65 32.99
CA ILE A 15 -23.01 31.80 31.77
C ILE A 15 -24.02 32.94 31.93
N GLU A 16 -24.70 33.04 33.07
CA GLU A 16 -25.63 34.15 33.33
C GLU A 16 -24.91 35.51 33.30
N ARG A 17 -23.73 35.61 33.90
CA ARG A 17 -22.90 36.81 33.82
C ARG A 17 -22.39 37.09 32.41
N LEU A 18 -22.13 36.07 31.61
CA LEU A 18 -21.75 36.25 30.19
C LEU A 18 -22.95 36.79 29.39
N ARG A 19 -24.16 36.28 29.67
CA ARG A 19 -25.42 36.75 29.10
C ARG A 19 -25.72 38.20 29.48
N SER A 20 -25.63 38.54 30.77
CA SER A 20 -25.86 39.91 31.26
C SER A 20 -24.74 40.88 30.87
N ALA A 21 -23.51 40.40 30.73
CA ALA A 21 -22.41 41.21 30.25
C ALA A 21 -22.54 41.55 28.76
N ALA A 22 -23.22 40.74 27.96
CA ALA A 22 -23.52 41.07 26.56
C ALA A 22 -24.26 42.43 26.42
N GLU A 23 -25.05 42.79 27.44
CA GLU A 23 -25.84 44.02 27.53
C GLU A 23 -25.10 45.19 28.24
N ASN A 24 -24.09 44.91 29.07
CA ASN A 24 -23.34 45.90 29.85
C ASN A 24 -22.02 46.31 29.17
N GLY A 25 -21.44 47.46 29.56
CA GLY A 25 -20.24 48.07 28.96
C GLY A 25 -19.01 47.15 28.81
N GLY A 26 -18.07 47.55 27.95
CA GLY A 26 -16.97 46.69 27.46
C GLY A 26 -16.03 46.06 28.52
N GLU A 27 -15.84 46.71 29.67
CA GLU A 27 -14.95 46.21 30.73
C GLU A 27 -15.54 45.00 31.48
N ALA A 28 -16.87 44.96 31.67
CA ALA A 28 -17.56 43.83 32.28
C ALA A 28 -17.47 42.58 31.38
N LYS A 29 -17.70 42.74 30.07
CA LYS A 29 -17.53 41.68 29.05
C LYS A 29 -16.14 41.07 29.11
N LEU A 30 -15.12 41.92 29.18
CA LEU A 30 -13.73 41.50 29.16
C LEU A 30 -13.34 40.70 30.42
N LYS A 31 -13.81 41.11 31.60
CA LYS A 31 -13.57 40.38 32.86
C LYS A 31 -14.19 38.98 32.84
N VAL A 32 -15.43 38.86 32.35
CA VAL A 32 -16.12 37.57 32.28
C VAL A 32 -15.44 36.63 31.26
N LEU A 33 -15.05 37.13 30.09
CA LEU A 33 -14.34 36.32 29.09
C LEU A 33 -12.96 35.84 29.57
N ARG A 34 -12.24 36.68 30.35
CA ARG A 34 -10.97 36.26 30.98
C ARG A 34 -11.19 35.11 31.95
N GLU A 35 -12.20 35.22 32.81
CA GLU A 35 -12.54 34.17 33.75
C GLU A 35 -12.95 32.87 33.02
N LEU A 36 -13.83 32.95 32.02
CA LEU A 36 -14.23 31.80 31.21
C LEU A 36 -13.02 31.08 30.62
N LYS A 37 -12.15 31.82 29.92
CA LYS A 37 -10.94 31.29 29.30
C LYS A 37 -10.07 30.58 30.34
N ASN A 38 -9.81 31.22 31.49
CA ASN A 38 -8.97 30.65 32.54
C ASN A 38 -9.56 29.36 33.13
N GLN A 39 -10.88 29.22 33.19
CA GLN A 39 -11.52 27.99 33.66
C GLN A 39 -11.46 26.84 32.67
N ILE A 40 -11.40 27.11 31.36
CA ILE A 40 -11.40 26.08 30.32
C ILE A 40 -10.01 25.70 29.81
N ILE A 41 -8.99 26.57 29.96
CA ILE A 41 -7.62 26.27 29.53
C ILE A 41 -7.15 24.96 30.17
N GLY A 42 -6.65 24.03 29.35
CA GLY A 42 -6.14 22.73 29.79
C GLY A 42 -7.17 21.77 30.39
N ASN A 43 -8.45 22.14 30.52
CA ASN A 43 -9.46 21.34 31.20
C ASN A 43 -10.56 20.85 30.26
N ARG A 44 -10.43 19.60 29.79
CA ARG A 44 -11.38 18.99 28.83
C ARG A 44 -12.82 18.94 29.38
N THR A 45 -13.01 18.56 30.65
CA THR A 45 -14.34 18.42 31.25
C THR A 45 -15.06 19.76 31.33
N LYS A 46 -14.36 20.81 31.78
CA LYS A 46 -14.93 22.16 31.84
C LYS A 46 -15.24 22.72 30.46
N LYS A 47 -14.36 22.51 29.45
CA LYS A 47 -14.65 22.88 28.07
C LYS A 47 -15.99 22.32 27.61
N LEU A 48 -16.18 21.00 27.77
CA LEU A 48 -17.42 20.32 27.36
C LEU A 48 -18.65 20.80 28.14
N SER A 49 -18.52 21.01 29.46
CA SER A 49 -19.60 21.54 30.29
C SER A 49 -20.06 22.94 29.82
N TYR A 50 -19.13 23.87 29.60
CA TYR A 50 -19.46 25.21 29.11
C TYR A 50 -19.99 25.21 27.66
N ILE A 51 -19.54 24.27 26.82
CA ILE A 51 -20.12 24.06 25.49
C ILE A 51 -21.59 23.66 25.62
N ASN A 52 -21.91 22.67 26.46
CA ASN A 52 -23.28 22.20 26.66
C ASN A 52 -24.20 23.26 27.28
N LEU A 53 -23.65 24.16 28.10
CA LEU A 53 -24.37 25.30 28.65
C LEU A 53 -24.55 26.47 27.65
N GLY A 54 -24.06 26.33 26.42
CA GLY A 54 -24.24 27.32 25.37
C GLY A 54 -23.31 28.53 25.45
N ALA A 55 -22.12 28.43 26.06
CA ALA A 55 -21.19 29.55 26.18
C ALA A 55 -20.74 30.12 24.82
N LEU A 56 -20.47 29.24 23.84
CA LEU A 56 -19.86 29.61 22.56
C LEU A 56 -20.68 30.61 21.73
N PRO A 57 -21.99 30.40 21.50
CA PRO A 57 -22.83 31.39 20.81
C PRO A 57 -22.74 32.81 21.39
N PHE A 58 -22.66 32.95 22.72
CA PHE A 58 -22.50 34.25 23.36
C PHE A 58 -21.11 34.86 23.10
N VAL A 59 -20.04 34.04 23.18
CA VAL A 59 -18.68 34.51 22.85
C VAL A 59 -18.59 34.96 21.39
N VAL A 60 -19.20 34.22 20.46
CA VAL A 60 -19.24 34.57 19.04
C VAL A 60 -20.07 35.83 18.79
N SER A 61 -21.21 35.99 19.47
CA SER A 61 -22.01 37.21 19.42
C SER A 61 -21.21 38.44 19.90
N ILE A 62 -20.47 38.32 21.00
CA ILE A 62 -19.59 39.40 21.48
C ILE A 62 -18.51 39.70 20.45
N LEU A 63 -17.87 38.69 19.86
CA LEU A 63 -16.87 38.87 18.80
C LEU A 63 -17.44 39.65 17.61
N SER A 64 -18.60 39.22 17.09
CA SER A 64 -19.26 39.87 15.96
C SER A 64 -19.62 41.33 16.26
N SER A 65 -20.11 41.62 17.47
CA SER A 65 -20.48 42.99 17.86
C SER A 65 -19.25 43.90 18.07
N ALA A 66 -18.15 43.34 18.59
CA ALA A 66 -16.94 44.10 18.86
C ALA A 66 -16.24 44.53 17.55
N SER A 67 -16.31 43.70 16.50
CA SER A 67 -15.75 44.01 15.17
C SER A 67 -16.37 45.24 14.49
N SER A 68 -17.54 45.70 14.95
CA SER A 68 -18.23 46.89 14.40
C SER A 68 -17.98 48.21 15.15
N SER A 69 -17.18 48.24 16.22
CA SER A 69 -16.98 49.42 17.08
C SER A 69 -15.49 49.81 17.18
N SER A 70 -15.17 51.11 17.22
CA SER A 70 -13.88 51.63 16.71
C SER A 70 -12.80 52.07 17.74
N SER A 71 -12.87 51.76 19.04
CA SER A 71 -11.72 52.05 19.93
C SER A 71 -11.63 51.29 21.27
N SER A 72 -12.73 50.85 21.88
CA SER A 72 -12.70 50.04 23.13
C SER A 72 -12.81 48.52 22.89
N SER A 73 -12.83 48.10 21.62
CA SER A 73 -13.14 46.75 21.15
C SER A 73 -11.91 45.85 20.98
N ASP A 74 -10.71 46.40 20.84
CA ASP A 74 -9.51 45.61 20.52
C ASP A 74 -9.19 44.54 21.56
N SER A 75 -9.24 44.93 22.83
CA SER A 75 -8.99 44.02 23.95
C SER A 75 -10.07 42.95 24.09
N LEU A 76 -11.30 43.27 23.68
CA LEU A 76 -12.42 42.33 23.61
C LEU A 76 -12.25 41.33 22.48
N LEU A 77 -11.85 41.77 21.29
CA LEU A 77 -11.58 40.93 20.12
C LEU A 77 -10.49 39.91 20.41
N VAL A 78 -9.36 40.37 20.97
CA VAL A 78 -8.25 39.50 21.41
C VAL A 78 -8.75 38.44 22.40
N GLN A 79 -9.53 38.86 23.40
CA GLN A 79 -10.00 37.95 24.44
C GLN A 79 -11.05 36.96 23.92
N CYS A 80 -11.93 37.36 23.00
CA CYS A 80 -12.89 36.47 22.34
C CYS A 80 -12.15 35.41 21.53
N ALA A 81 -11.23 35.81 20.64
CA ALA A 81 -10.45 34.88 19.84
C ALA A 81 -9.64 33.90 20.71
N ALA A 82 -8.99 34.38 21.78
CA ALA A 82 -8.28 33.52 22.73
C ALA A 82 -9.20 32.53 23.46
N THR A 83 -10.44 32.93 23.78
CA THR A 83 -11.44 32.07 24.43
C THR A 83 -11.94 31.00 23.46
N ILE A 84 -12.24 31.38 22.21
CA ILE A 84 -12.65 30.46 21.15
C ILE A 84 -11.53 29.44 20.86
N GLY A 85 -10.28 29.90 20.70
CA GLY A 85 -9.12 29.02 20.53
C GLY A 85 -8.93 28.06 21.71
N SER A 86 -9.24 28.50 22.94
CA SER A 86 -9.19 27.63 24.12
C SER A 86 -10.26 26.54 24.10
N PHE A 87 -11.47 26.82 23.57
CA PHE A 87 -12.49 25.79 23.34
C PHE A 87 -12.06 24.77 22.27
N ALA A 88 -11.48 25.25 21.17
CA ALA A 88 -10.99 24.41 20.06
C ALA A 88 -9.80 23.52 20.45
N CYS A 89 -8.89 24.02 21.29
CA CYS A 89 -7.62 23.37 21.58
C CYS A 89 -7.76 21.95 22.15
N GLY A 90 -7.23 20.95 21.43
CA GLY A 90 -7.05 19.57 21.89
C GLY A 90 -8.34 18.74 22.06
N VAL A 91 -9.47 19.19 21.51
CA VAL A 91 -10.75 18.47 21.61
C VAL A 91 -11.57 18.63 20.32
N ASP A 92 -11.74 17.55 19.56
CA ASP A 92 -12.49 17.57 18.29
C ASP A 92 -13.94 18.05 18.44
N SER A 93 -14.63 17.63 19.50
CA SER A 93 -15.98 18.14 19.80
C SER A 93 -16.00 19.62 20.17
N GLY A 94 -14.89 20.14 20.71
CA GLY A 94 -14.69 21.57 20.93
C GLY A 94 -14.56 22.34 19.63
N VAL A 95 -13.76 21.83 18.68
CA VAL A 95 -13.66 22.39 17.33
C VAL A 95 -15.02 22.36 16.63
N LYS A 96 -15.72 21.22 16.65
CA LYS A 96 -17.07 21.12 16.08
C LYS A 96 -18.03 22.16 16.65
N ALA A 97 -18.08 22.31 17.98
CA ALA A 97 -18.94 23.31 18.61
C ALA A 97 -18.57 24.76 18.24
N VAL A 98 -17.27 25.05 18.05
CA VAL A 98 -16.78 26.36 17.58
C VAL A 98 -17.26 26.64 16.15
N LEU A 99 -17.22 25.63 15.27
CA LEU A 99 -17.71 25.74 13.90
C LEU A 99 -19.24 25.89 13.86
N ASP A 100 -19.97 25.08 14.61
CA ASP A 100 -21.44 25.11 14.71
C ASP A 100 -21.95 26.45 15.26
N ALA A 101 -21.17 27.10 16.13
CA ALA A 101 -21.48 28.44 16.66
C ALA A 101 -21.19 29.57 15.66
N GLY A 102 -20.68 29.28 14.46
CA GLY A 102 -20.40 30.29 13.43
C GLY A 102 -19.14 31.12 13.67
N ALA A 103 -18.20 30.65 14.51
CA ALA A 103 -17.01 31.43 14.86
C ALA A 103 -16.01 31.61 13.71
N PHE A 104 -15.94 30.64 12.79
CA PHE A 104 -14.86 30.54 11.81
C PHE A 104 -14.75 31.74 10.86
N PRO A 105 -15.83 32.23 10.19
CA PRO A 105 -15.74 33.41 9.33
C PRO A 105 -15.30 34.66 10.10
N HIS A 106 -15.76 34.82 11.34
CA HIS A 106 -15.37 35.95 12.18
C HIS A 106 -13.87 35.90 12.53
N LEU A 107 -13.33 34.72 12.83
CA LEU A 107 -11.90 34.55 13.09
C LEU A 107 -11.04 34.83 11.85
N MET A 108 -11.49 34.38 10.66
CA MET A 108 -10.80 34.70 9.39
C MET A 108 -10.77 36.20 9.14
N ASN A 109 -11.85 36.92 9.43
CA ASN A 109 -11.89 38.39 9.29
C ASN A 109 -10.90 39.11 10.22
N LEU A 110 -10.52 38.53 11.36
CA LEU A 110 -9.52 39.12 12.26
C LEU A 110 -8.12 39.17 11.64
N LEU A 111 -7.83 38.33 10.65
CA LEU A 111 -6.52 38.27 10.00
C LEU A 111 -6.22 39.52 9.16
N SER A 112 -7.26 40.24 8.72
CA SER A 112 -7.14 41.48 7.96
C SER A 112 -7.22 42.75 8.84
N HIS A 113 -7.17 42.60 10.16
CA HIS A 113 -7.28 43.73 11.08
C HIS A 113 -5.98 44.56 11.13
N SER A 114 -6.08 45.88 11.30
CA SER A 114 -4.91 46.78 11.34
C SER A 114 -4.04 46.61 12.60
N ASN A 115 -4.63 46.15 13.70
CA ASN A 115 -3.94 45.87 14.96
C ASN A 115 -3.38 44.43 14.99
N GLU A 116 -2.05 44.32 15.03
CA GLU A 116 -1.32 43.04 15.06
C GLU A 116 -1.74 42.11 16.22
N LYS A 117 -2.09 42.65 17.39
CA LYS A 117 -2.49 41.81 18.54
C LYS A 117 -3.78 41.04 18.25
N ILE A 118 -4.67 41.61 17.46
CA ILE A 118 -5.94 40.98 17.05
C ILE A 118 -5.66 39.92 16.00
N VAL A 119 -4.81 40.24 15.02
CA VAL A 119 -4.33 39.30 14.01
C VAL A 119 -3.70 38.07 14.67
N ASP A 120 -2.79 38.27 15.63
CA ASP A 120 -2.16 37.18 16.40
C ASP A 120 -3.16 36.33 17.18
N ALA A 121 -4.20 36.95 17.74
CA ALA A 121 -5.24 36.24 18.48
C ALA A 121 -6.11 35.40 17.54
N GLY A 122 -6.50 35.95 16.39
CA GLY A 122 -7.22 35.23 15.34
C GLY A 122 -6.41 34.06 14.79
N ALA A 123 -5.15 34.31 14.44
CA ALA A 123 -4.23 33.32 13.89
C ALA A 123 -4.02 32.13 14.84
N ARG A 124 -3.79 32.39 16.14
CA ARG A 124 -3.68 31.34 17.15
C ARG A 124 -4.97 30.55 17.31
N ALA A 125 -6.13 31.22 17.31
CA ALA A 125 -7.42 30.54 17.45
C ALA A 125 -7.70 29.61 16.25
N LEU A 126 -7.48 30.10 15.03
CA LEU A 126 -7.60 29.31 13.80
C LEU A 126 -6.60 28.16 13.78
N LYS A 127 -5.36 28.38 14.24
CA LYS A 127 -4.37 27.31 14.34
C LYS A 127 -4.84 26.18 15.27
N MET A 128 -5.49 26.50 16.40
CA MET A 128 -6.07 25.49 17.28
C MET A 128 -7.23 24.72 16.62
N ILE A 129 -7.97 25.35 15.71
CA ILE A 129 -9.00 24.68 14.90
C ILE A 129 -8.33 23.70 13.94
N TYR A 130 -7.35 24.14 13.15
CA TYR A 130 -6.66 23.34 12.13
C TYR A 130 -5.77 22.20 12.68
N GLN A 131 -5.61 22.08 14.00
CA GLN A 131 -5.01 20.90 14.64
C GLN A 131 -5.98 19.70 14.72
N SER A 132 -7.28 19.93 14.50
CA SER A 132 -8.30 18.91 14.58
C SER A 132 -8.67 18.35 13.21
N LYS A 133 -8.94 17.04 13.17
CA LYS A 133 -9.41 16.34 11.97
C LYS A 133 -10.76 16.85 11.45
N VAL A 134 -11.54 17.54 12.28
CA VAL A 134 -12.84 18.12 11.89
C VAL A 134 -12.74 19.57 11.41
N ALA A 135 -11.54 20.13 11.28
CA ALA A 135 -11.37 21.48 10.76
C ALA A 135 -11.88 21.59 9.30
N PRO A 136 -12.37 22.78 8.88
CA PRO A 136 -12.83 23.00 7.51
C PRO A 136 -11.70 22.73 6.49
N LYS A 137 -12.07 22.21 5.33
CA LYS A 137 -11.13 22.08 4.20
C LYS A 137 -10.93 23.44 3.54
N TYR A 138 -9.66 23.75 3.28
CA TYR A 138 -9.25 24.95 2.57
C TYR A 138 -9.26 24.69 1.05
N ASP A 139 -9.89 25.59 0.29
CA ASP A 139 -9.96 25.47 -1.18
C ASP A 139 -8.74 26.12 -1.82
N PHE A 140 -7.77 25.30 -2.23
CA PHE A 140 -6.54 25.76 -2.88
C PHE A 140 -6.73 26.18 -4.34
N PHE A 141 -7.87 25.87 -4.96
CA PHE A 141 -8.10 26.16 -6.38
C PHE A 141 -8.57 27.60 -6.61
N GLN A 142 -9.09 28.27 -5.58
CA GLN A 142 -9.52 29.66 -5.68
C GLN A 142 -8.32 30.60 -5.54
N GLU A 143 -8.13 31.46 -6.55
CA GLU A 143 -7.03 32.43 -6.60
C GLU A 143 -6.99 33.32 -5.35
N LYS A 144 -8.15 33.83 -4.93
CA LYS A 144 -8.27 34.66 -3.72
C LYS A 144 -7.83 33.94 -2.44
N GLU A 145 -8.17 32.66 -2.30
CA GLU A 145 -7.77 31.86 -1.14
C GLU A 145 -6.27 31.52 -1.21
N MET A 146 -5.74 31.25 -2.41
CA MET A 146 -4.30 31.07 -2.60
C MET A 146 -3.51 32.34 -2.22
N ASP A 147 -3.99 33.54 -2.60
CA ASP A 147 -3.37 34.81 -2.23
C ASP A 147 -3.35 35.02 -0.71
N ILE A 148 -4.44 34.69 -0.04
CA ILE A 148 -4.51 34.71 1.44
C ILE A 148 -3.46 33.76 2.00
N LEU A 149 -3.40 32.51 1.53
CA LEU A 149 -2.42 31.53 2.01
C LEU A 149 -0.96 32.00 1.80
N ILE A 150 -0.66 32.58 0.64
CA ILE A 150 0.64 33.17 0.33
C ILE A 150 0.99 34.27 1.34
N SER A 151 0.04 35.16 1.64
CA SER A 151 0.24 36.25 2.62
C SER A 151 0.44 35.73 4.04
N LEU A 152 -0.21 34.63 4.42
CA LEU A 152 -0.02 34.00 5.73
C LEU A 152 1.39 33.46 5.91
N LEU A 153 2.03 33.02 4.82
CA LEU A 153 3.37 32.45 4.83
C LEU A 153 4.48 33.49 4.64
N ASP A 154 4.16 34.78 4.69
CA ASP A 154 5.18 35.83 4.69
C ASP A 154 5.85 35.95 6.08
N LYS A 155 7.19 36.11 6.08
CA LYS A 155 8.08 35.93 7.23
C LYS A 155 7.84 36.85 8.45
N ASN A 156 6.93 37.81 8.34
CA ASN A 156 6.82 38.90 9.30
C ASN A 156 6.10 38.52 10.61
N ASN A 157 5.39 37.38 10.64
CA ASN A 157 4.62 36.97 11.82
C ASN A 157 4.60 35.44 12.01
N GLU A 158 5.18 34.95 13.12
CA GLU A 158 5.25 33.51 13.44
C GLU A 158 3.87 32.86 13.63
N TYR A 159 2.86 33.62 14.10
CA TYR A 159 1.52 33.08 14.30
C TYR A 159 0.78 32.89 12.98
N LEU A 160 0.94 33.82 12.02
CA LEU A 160 0.35 33.70 10.69
C LEU A 160 1.01 32.60 9.87
N THR A 161 2.34 32.56 9.87
CA THR A 161 3.11 31.52 9.16
C THR A 161 2.81 30.14 9.74
N GLY A 162 2.73 30.00 11.06
CA GLY A 162 2.31 28.77 11.72
C GLY A 162 0.87 28.36 11.39
N LEU A 163 -0.05 29.32 11.21
CA LEU A 163 -1.41 29.05 10.73
C LEU A 163 -1.39 28.57 9.27
N GLY A 164 -0.71 29.27 8.36
CA GLY A 164 -0.62 28.89 6.95
C GLY A 164 -0.08 27.47 6.76
N ALA A 165 0.95 27.11 7.52
CA ALA A 165 1.49 25.75 7.52
C ALA A 165 0.48 24.72 8.04
N SER A 166 -0.29 25.05 9.08
CA SER A 166 -1.32 24.16 9.64
C SER A 166 -2.50 23.97 8.66
N ILE A 167 -2.89 25.02 7.93
CA ILE A 167 -3.91 24.96 6.87
C ILE A 167 -3.51 23.94 5.81
N ILE A 168 -2.26 24.03 5.34
CA ILE A 168 -1.70 23.12 4.32
C ILE A 168 -1.68 21.68 4.84
N THR A 169 -1.09 21.44 6.02
CA THR A 169 -0.97 20.10 6.60
C THR A 169 -2.33 19.42 6.74
N HIS A 170 -3.37 20.17 7.11
CA HIS A 170 -4.72 19.62 7.30
C HIS A 170 -5.51 19.47 6.00
N SER A 171 -5.37 20.41 5.07
CA SER A 171 -6.27 20.50 3.92
C SER A 171 -5.73 19.85 2.65
N CYS A 172 -4.40 19.71 2.50
CA CYS A 172 -3.79 19.14 1.30
C CYS A 172 -3.83 17.60 1.33
N GLU A 173 -4.68 16.99 0.51
CA GLU A 173 -4.89 15.53 0.47
C GLU A 173 -4.62 14.92 -0.91
N THR A 174 -4.76 15.69 -1.98
CA THR A 174 -4.71 15.21 -3.36
C THR A 174 -3.44 15.62 -4.10
N LYS A 175 -3.08 14.86 -5.13
CA LYS A 175 -1.93 15.18 -5.99
C LYS A 175 -2.08 16.50 -6.75
N ASP A 176 -3.31 16.91 -7.05
CA ASP A 176 -3.59 18.16 -7.75
C ASP A 176 -3.43 19.37 -6.83
N GLU A 177 -3.90 19.29 -5.58
CA GLU A 177 -3.66 20.33 -4.56
C GLU A 177 -2.16 20.51 -4.30
N GLN A 178 -1.43 19.40 -4.15
CA GLN A 178 0.04 19.42 -4.01
C GLN A 178 0.71 20.12 -5.19
N LYS A 179 0.23 19.87 -6.42
CA LYS A 179 0.75 20.50 -7.63
C LYS A 179 0.48 22.00 -7.66
N ILE A 180 -0.74 22.43 -7.34
CA ILE A 180 -1.11 23.85 -7.29
C ILE A 180 -0.29 24.59 -6.23
N LEU A 181 -0.14 24.02 -5.03
CA LEU A 181 0.71 24.59 -3.98
C LEU A 181 2.18 24.67 -4.42
N GLY A 182 2.68 23.65 -5.11
CA GLY A 182 4.01 23.65 -5.70
C GLY A 182 4.19 24.75 -6.75
N ASP A 183 3.24 24.90 -7.67
CA ASP A 183 3.25 25.89 -8.75
C ASP A 183 3.11 27.33 -8.23
N ALA A 184 2.40 27.53 -7.11
CA ALA A 184 2.30 28.80 -6.40
C ALA A 184 3.56 29.19 -5.62
N GLY A 185 4.62 28.37 -5.63
CA GLY A 185 5.89 28.67 -4.95
C GLY A 185 5.85 28.51 -3.42
N ILE A 186 4.82 27.85 -2.87
CA ILE A 186 4.65 27.64 -1.43
C ILE A 186 5.81 26.87 -0.81
N LEU A 187 6.34 25.87 -1.52
CA LEU A 187 7.51 25.10 -1.07
C LEU A 187 8.73 26.00 -0.81
N LYS A 188 8.99 26.97 -1.69
CA LYS A 188 10.09 27.92 -1.51
C LYS A 188 9.87 28.79 -0.26
N LYS A 189 8.65 29.30 -0.05
CA LYS A 189 8.31 30.09 1.15
C LYS A 189 8.51 29.27 2.44
N LEU A 190 8.07 28.02 2.47
CA LEU A 190 8.27 27.14 3.63
C LEU A 190 9.74 26.90 3.93
N VAL A 191 10.56 26.72 2.89
CA VAL A 191 12.02 26.56 3.03
C VAL A 191 12.67 27.81 3.56
N ASP A 192 12.28 28.97 3.03
CA ASP A 192 12.78 30.26 3.46
C ASP A 192 12.43 30.51 4.95
N LEU A 193 11.32 29.97 5.45
CA LEU A 193 10.90 30.03 6.86
C LEU A 193 11.69 29.07 7.78
N LEU A 194 12.35 28.05 7.24
CA LEU A 194 13.25 27.18 8.00
C LEU A 194 14.59 27.85 8.31
N GLU A 195 14.97 28.89 7.55
CA GLU A 195 16.18 29.69 7.77
C GLU A 195 16.01 30.61 9.00
N GLY A 196 16.07 30.03 10.20
CA GLY A 196 15.99 30.75 11.48
C GLY A 196 15.70 29.86 12.70
N THR A 197 15.75 30.44 13.89
CA THR A 197 15.23 29.81 15.12
C THR A 197 13.78 30.19 15.32
N THR A 198 12.86 29.36 14.84
CA THR A 198 11.42 29.58 15.00
C THR A 198 10.79 28.47 15.84
N SER A 199 9.80 28.84 16.65
CA SER A 199 8.99 27.88 17.42
C SER A 199 8.09 27.01 16.54
N GLN A 200 7.97 27.36 15.25
CA GLN A 200 7.05 26.78 14.28
C GLN A 200 7.71 25.84 13.26
N ARG A 201 9.02 25.59 13.41
CA ARG A 201 9.81 24.80 12.45
C ARG A 201 9.18 23.45 12.12
N ASP A 202 8.64 22.76 13.11
CA ASP A 202 7.98 21.46 12.92
C ASP A 202 6.74 21.59 12.02
N ALA A 203 5.92 22.63 12.22
CA ALA A 203 4.75 22.88 11.39
C ALA A 203 5.15 23.14 9.92
N TYR A 204 6.25 23.88 9.70
CA TYR A 204 6.76 24.14 8.35
C TYR A 204 7.26 22.88 7.67
N MET A 205 8.00 22.03 8.37
CA MET A 205 8.49 20.77 7.81
C MET A 205 7.36 19.77 7.58
N GLU A 206 6.37 19.71 8.46
CA GLU A 206 5.19 18.85 8.29
C GLU A 206 4.34 19.30 7.09
N SER A 207 4.14 20.61 6.93
CA SER A 207 3.50 21.21 5.77
C SER A 207 4.28 20.93 4.48
N PHE A 208 5.60 21.11 4.51
CA PHE A 208 6.47 20.81 3.38
C PHE A 208 6.38 19.33 2.99
N ALA A 209 6.49 18.43 3.97
CA ALA A 209 6.37 16.99 3.76
C ALA A 209 5.00 16.60 3.19
N THR A 210 3.92 17.25 3.64
CA THR A 210 2.56 17.03 3.13
C THR A 210 2.45 17.37 1.65
N ILE A 211 3.01 18.50 1.22
CA ILE A 211 2.99 18.93 -0.19
C ILE A 211 3.78 17.94 -1.08
N ILE A 212 4.92 17.45 -0.62
CA ILE A 212 5.79 16.59 -1.46
C ILE A 212 5.44 15.10 -1.42
N LYS A 213 4.66 14.64 -0.43
CA LYS A 213 4.41 13.22 -0.17
C LYS A 213 3.80 12.52 -1.37
N GLY A 214 4.54 11.55 -1.93
CA GLY A 214 4.06 10.69 -3.02
C GLY A 214 3.85 11.41 -4.37
N ASN A 215 4.48 12.58 -4.56
CA ASN A 215 4.35 13.38 -5.76
C ASN A 215 5.70 13.76 -6.38
N PRO A 216 6.27 12.89 -7.24
CA PRO A 216 7.58 13.11 -7.85
C PRO A 216 7.65 14.39 -8.69
N GLN A 217 6.55 14.81 -9.32
CA GLN A 217 6.54 16.02 -10.17
C GLN A 217 6.78 17.28 -9.34
N VAL A 218 6.10 17.39 -8.19
CA VAL A 218 6.25 18.50 -7.26
C VAL A 218 7.65 18.51 -6.65
N ILE A 219 8.15 17.34 -6.25
CA ILE A 219 9.52 17.18 -5.74
C ILE A 219 10.53 17.68 -6.77
N LEU A 220 10.48 17.18 -8.02
CA LEU A 220 11.45 17.54 -9.05
C LEU A 220 11.51 19.06 -9.30
N LYS A 221 10.36 19.76 -9.28
CA LYS A 221 10.33 21.24 -9.39
C LYS A 221 10.97 21.93 -8.19
N SER A 222 10.75 21.41 -6.99
CA SER A 222 11.28 21.95 -5.72
C SER A 222 12.77 21.69 -5.49
N VAL A 223 13.35 20.71 -6.19
CA VAL A 223 14.69 20.16 -5.90
C VAL A 223 15.79 20.69 -6.85
N GLY A 224 15.46 21.70 -7.67
CA GLY A 224 16.39 22.34 -8.61
C GLY A 224 17.69 22.87 -7.99
N PRO A 225 18.73 23.13 -8.81
CA PRO A 225 20.09 23.46 -8.36
C PRO A 225 20.20 24.69 -7.44
N GLU A 226 19.24 25.61 -7.51
CA GLU A 226 19.18 26.81 -6.65
C GLU A 226 18.84 26.49 -5.19
N ASN A 227 18.22 25.34 -4.91
CA ASN A 227 17.78 24.95 -3.57
C ASN A 227 18.82 24.08 -2.83
N GLY A 228 20.08 24.10 -3.27
CA GLY A 228 21.22 23.40 -2.65
C GLY A 228 21.35 23.64 -1.13
N ARG A 229 21.06 24.87 -0.69
CA ARG A 229 21.11 25.31 0.71
C ARG A 229 20.06 24.65 1.58
N MET A 230 18.86 24.39 1.05
CA MET A 230 17.77 23.70 1.76
C MET A 230 18.22 22.33 2.28
N TRP A 231 19.00 21.61 1.49
CA TRP A 231 19.51 20.28 1.84
C TRP A 231 20.47 20.31 3.01
N GLY A 232 21.40 21.25 3.00
CA GLY A 232 22.31 21.47 4.11
C GLY A 232 21.53 21.74 5.40
N ASN A 233 20.52 22.61 5.33
CA ASN A 233 19.68 22.94 6.48
C ASN A 233 18.92 21.70 7.01
N LEU A 234 18.25 20.94 6.13
CA LEU A 234 17.53 19.73 6.54
C LEU A 234 18.47 18.68 7.15
N LEU A 235 19.68 18.50 6.58
CA LEU A 235 20.66 17.55 7.11
C LEU A 235 21.19 17.96 8.48
N GLU A 236 21.38 19.26 8.73
CA GLU A 236 21.72 19.76 10.06
C GLU A 236 20.57 19.57 11.06
N LEU A 237 19.32 19.75 10.64
CA LEU A 237 18.14 19.54 11.49
C LEU A 237 17.92 18.07 11.92
N THR A 238 18.50 17.09 11.22
CA THR A 238 18.50 15.69 11.71
C THR A 238 19.27 15.50 13.03
N LYS A 239 20.08 16.49 13.42
CA LYS A 239 20.88 16.52 14.65
C LYS A 239 20.30 17.46 15.73
N ASP A 240 19.08 17.98 15.52
CA ASP A 240 18.43 18.89 16.48
C ASP A 240 18.20 18.20 17.83
N ARG A 241 18.04 18.97 18.92
CA ARG A 241 17.80 18.42 20.26
C ARG A 241 16.41 17.79 20.42
N TYR A 242 15.44 18.19 19.59
CA TYR A 242 14.06 17.73 19.69
C TYR A 242 13.80 16.54 18.75
N SER A 243 13.25 15.45 19.28
CA SER A 243 12.99 14.20 18.54
C SER A 243 12.04 14.42 17.35
N ARG A 244 11.00 15.26 17.52
CA ARG A 244 10.06 15.62 16.44
C ARG A 244 10.74 16.32 15.27
N THR A 245 11.57 17.33 15.55
CA THR A 245 12.34 18.06 14.52
C THR A 245 13.23 17.10 13.72
N ARG A 246 13.96 16.22 14.42
CA ARG A 246 14.84 15.23 13.80
C ARG A 246 14.07 14.30 12.86
N LEU A 247 12.93 13.77 13.32
CA LEU A 247 12.06 12.90 12.52
C LEU A 247 11.55 13.61 11.26
N LEU A 248 11.00 14.81 11.40
CA LEU A 248 10.45 15.57 10.27
C LEU A 248 11.53 15.90 9.22
N ALA A 249 12.74 16.25 9.68
CA ALA A 249 13.88 16.45 8.79
C ALA A 249 14.25 15.15 8.03
N CYS A 250 14.33 14.02 8.73
CA CYS A 250 14.54 12.71 8.10
C CYS A 250 13.43 12.37 7.09
N MET A 251 12.16 12.59 7.45
CA MET A 251 11.02 12.31 6.59
C MET A 251 11.07 13.12 5.28
N CYS A 252 11.36 14.42 5.36
CA CYS A 252 11.54 15.26 4.17
C CYS A 252 12.66 14.72 3.27
N LEU A 253 13.83 14.45 3.85
CA LEU A 253 15.00 13.92 3.12
C LEU A 253 14.70 12.58 2.42
N ILE A 254 13.96 11.69 3.09
CA ILE A 254 13.60 10.36 2.57
C ILE A 254 12.56 10.47 1.45
N LEU A 255 11.54 11.32 1.61
CA LEU A 255 10.54 11.56 0.55
C LEU A 255 11.22 12.06 -0.73
N ILE A 256 12.20 12.97 -0.59
CA ILE A 256 12.98 13.47 -1.73
C ILE A 256 13.84 12.36 -2.34
N LYS A 257 14.58 11.59 -1.54
CA LYS A 257 15.39 10.46 -2.05
C LYS A 257 14.54 9.46 -2.82
N ASN A 258 13.35 9.14 -2.31
CA ASN A 258 12.49 8.11 -2.92
C ASN A 258 11.95 8.56 -4.28
N ALA A 259 11.69 9.85 -4.46
CA ALA A 259 11.28 10.39 -5.76
C ALA A 259 12.47 10.65 -6.71
N VAL A 260 13.64 10.97 -6.16
CA VAL A 260 14.83 11.31 -6.95
C VAL A 260 16.03 10.48 -6.46
N PRO A 261 16.22 9.24 -6.97
CA PRO A 261 17.24 8.31 -6.47
C PRO A 261 18.71 8.80 -6.58
N SER A 262 18.96 9.80 -7.44
CA SER A 262 20.25 10.47 -7.54
C SER A 262 20.56 11.37 -6.34
N TYR A 263 19.58 11.67 -5.49
CA TYR A 263 19.78 12.41 -4.25
C TYR A 263 20.21 11.48 -3.12
N LEU A 264 20.97 12.04 -2.17
CA LEU A 264 21.53 11.33 -1.02
C LEU A 264 22.32 10.08 -1.43
N GLN A 265 23.18 10.16 -2.46
CA GLN A 265 23.99 9.01 -2.92
C GLN A 265 25.05 8.54 -1.91
N SER A 266 25.50 9.43 -1.02
CA SER A 266 26.52 9.09 -0.03
C SER A 266 26.03 7.99 0.91
N VAL A 267 26.73 6.86 0.90
CA VAL A 267 26.50 5.73 1.80
C VAL A 267 26.54 6.20 3.25
N GLY A 268 27.50 7.04 3.63
CA GLY A 268 27.62 7.56 5.00
C GLY A 268 26.41 8.37 5.46
N VAL A 269 25.80 9.16 4.57
CA VAL A 269 24.58 9.91 4.90
C VAL A 269 23.39 8.97 5.06
N ARG A 270 23.24 7.98 4.16
CA ARG A 270 22.18 6.97 4.23
C ARG A 270 22.26 6.16 5.52
N THR A 271 23.45 5.66 5.87
CA THR A 271 23.68 4.92 7.13
C THR A 271 23.35 5.80 8.34
N LYS A 272 23.78 7.06 8.34
CA LYS A 272 23.49 8.00 9.44
C LYS A 272 21.99 8.26 9.60
N LEU A 273 21.24 8.41 8.50
CA LEU A 273 19.79 8.55 8.55
C LEU A 273 19.13 7.31 9.17
N ILE A 274 19.57 6.10 8.80
CA ILE A 274 19.07 4.87 9.42
C ILE A 274 19.39 4.86 10.91
N SER A 275 20.63 5.17 11.32
CA SER A 275 21.01 5.20 12.74
C SER A 275 20.20 6.22 13.55
N ILE A 276 19.93 7.40 12.99
CA ILE A 276 19.08 8.42 13.63
C ILE A 276 17.65 7.90 13.79
N LEU A 277 17.07 7.31 12.75
CA LEU A 277 15.73 6.72 12.84
C LEU A 277 15.72 5.59 13.89
N LEU A 278 16.73 4.72 13.93
CA LEU A 278 16.81 3.68 14.96
C LEU A 278 16.86 4.26 16.37
N GLU A 279 17.55 5.37 16.62
CA GLU A 279 17.54 6.07 17.90
C GLU A 279 16.14 6.62 18.23
N LEU A 280 15.47 7.24 17.26
CA LEU A 280 14.13 7.80 17.45
C LEU A 280 13.05 6.74 17.72
N ILE A 281 13.30 5.46 17.40
CA ILE A 281 12.42 4.35 17.81
C ILE A 281 12.37 4.24 19.34
N ASP A 282 13.37 4.71 20.09
CA ASP A 282 13.33 4.61 21.55
C ASP A 282 12.33 5.60 22.20
N ASP A 283 11.82 6.59 21.46
CA ASP A 283 10.72 7.46 21.89
C ASP A 283 9.41 6.67 22.00
N SER A 284 8.76 6.65 23.16
CA SER A 284 7.55 5.84 23.40
C SER A 284 6.25 6.43 22.82
N GLY A 285 6.30 7.65 22.29
CA GLY A 285 5.14 8.36 21.75
C GLY A 285 5.01 8.27 20.22
N GLN A 286 4.28 9.23 19.68
CA GLN A 286 3.99 9.35 18.23
C GLN A 286 5.25 9.43 17.36
N VAL A 287 6.33 10.03 17.88
CA VAL A 287 7.61 10.13 17.15
C VAL A 287 8.17 8.74 16.88
N GLY A 288 8.20 7.87 17.88
CA GLY A 288 8.68 6.49 17.68
C GLY A 288 7.82 5.68 16.71
N ASP A 289 6.50 5.86 16.74
CA ASP A 289 5.58 5.19 15.81
C ASP A 289 5.83 5.64 14.37
N GLU A 290 5.85 6.94 14.11
CA GLU A 290 6.06 7.50 12.76
C GLU A 290 7.46 7.22 12.21
N THR A 291 8.45 7.09 13.10
CA THR A 291 9.82 6.73 12.75
C THR A 291 9.87 5.36 12.06
N LEU A 292 9.08 4.38 12.50
CA LEU A 292 9.04 3.05 11.92
C LEU A 292 8.52 3.08 10.47
N PHE A 293 7.46 3.85 10.20
CA PHE A 293 6.93 4.02 8.84
C PHE A 293 7.90 4.80 7.95
N THR A 294 8.59 5.79 8.50
CA THR A 294 9.62 6.55 7.79
C THR A 294 10.80 5.65 7.41
N LEU A 295 11.27 4.81 8.33
CA LEU A 295 12.32 3.83 8.06
C LEU A 295 11.87 2.77 7.05
N SER A 296 10.65 2.24 7.20
CA SER A 296 10.06 1.25 6.29
C SER A 296 10.02 1.79 4.86
N SER A 297 9.55 3.04 4.67
CA SER A 297 9.52 3.70 3.36
C SER A 297 10.92 3.96 2.79
N PHE A 298 11.93 4.20 3.65
CA PHE A 298 13.28 4.45 3.18
C PHE A 298 13.93 3.21 2.56
N ILE A 299 13.73 2.04 3.19
CA ILE A 299 14.35 0.77 2.77
C ILE A 299 13.49 -0.04 1.78
N GLU A 300 12.29 0.43 1.48
CA GLU A 300 11.34 -0.26 0.60
C GLU A 300 11.93 -0.46 -0.80
N ASN A 301 11.93 -1.71 -1.28
CA ASN A 301 12.39 -2.12 -2.62
C ASN A 301 13.84 -1.72 -2.98
N GLU A 302 14.69 -1.36 -2.00
CA GLU A 302 16.03 -0.84 -2.22
C GLU A 302 17.09 -1.69 -1.51
N GLU A 303 17.59 -2.72 -2.18
CA GLU A 303 18.51 -3.72 -1.59
C GLU A 303 19.74 -3.09 -0.93
N GLY A 304 20.30 -2.01 -1.51
CA GLY A 304 21.43 -1.30 -0.92
C GLY A 304 21.12 -0.68 0.45
N LEU A 305 19.95 -0.07 0.61
CA LEU A 305 19.53 0.49 1.91
C LEU A 305 19.15 -0.60 2.91
N GLN A 306 18.59 -1.72 2.43
CA GLN A 306 18.32 -2.89 3.26
C GLN A 306 19.62 -3.47 3.83
N LYS A 307 20.70 -3.50 3.05
CA LYS A 307 22.05 -3.93 3.51
C LYS A 307 22.59 -3.00 4.59
N LEU A 308 22.53 -1.69 4.37
CA LEU A 308 22.97 -0.71 5.38
C LEU A 308 22.17 -0.83 6.68
N ALA A 309 20.84 -1.02 6.59
CA ALA A 309 19.99 -1.21 7.75
C ALA A 309 20.30 -2.53 8.48
N PHE A 310 20.62 -3.59 7.74
CA PHE A 310 21.07 -4.85 8.32
C PHE A 310 22.41 -4.69 9.07
N GLU A 311 23.39 -4.00 8.48
CA GLU A 311 24.73 -3.78 9.06
C GLU A 311 24.71 -2.99 10.39
N VAL A 312 23.70 -2.13 10.59
CA VAL A 312 23.51 -1.39 11.86
C VAL A 312 22.63 -2.13 12.87
N ASN A 313 22.46 -3.46 12.72
CA ASN A 313 21.70 -4.34 13.62
C ASN A 313 20.22 -3.95 13.81
N THR A 314 19.57 -3.44 12.75
CA THR A 314 18.15 -3.04 12.83
C THR A 314 17.24 -4.18 13.29
N ILE A 315 17.48 -5.41 12.82
CA ILE A 315 16.64 -6.58 13.14
C ILE A 315 16.63 -6.86 14.64
N GLU A 316 17.81 -6.92 15.26
CA GLU A 316 17.96 -7.21 16.69
C GLU A 316 17.27 -6.12 17.51
N LYS A 317 17.53 -4.84 17.20
CA LYS A 317 16.91 -3.71 17.89
C LYS A 317 15.38 -3.76 17.83
N LEU A 318 14.81 -4.06 16.65
CA LEU A 318 13.35 -4.16 16.49
C LEU A 318 12.76 -5.35 17.27
N CYS A 319 13.44 -6.50 17.25
CA CYS A 319 13.00 -7.67 18.01
C CYS A 319 13.05 -7.42 19.52
N ASP A 320 14.08 -6.74 20.02
CA ASP A 320 14.16 -6.33 21.43
C ASP A 320 12.99 -5.39 21.81
N HIS A 321 12.58 -4.50 20.90
CA HIS A 321 11.39 -3.66 21.10
C HIS A 321 10.09 -4.46 21.11
N MET A 322 9.98 -5.51 20.27
CA MET A 322 8.80 -6.40 20.23
C MET A 322 8.58 -7.19 21.51
N GLN A 323 9.65 -7.45 22.27
CA GLN A 323 9.59 -8.21 23.52
C GLN A 323 9.15 -7.37 24.73
N LYS A 324 9.01 -6.05 24.57
CA LYS A 324 8.53 -5.18 25.65
C LYS A 324 7.04 -5.41 25.87
N GLU A 325 6.63 -5.52 27.13
CA GLU A 325 5.22 -5.69 27.49
C GLU A 325 4.40 -4.47 27.02
N LEU A 326 3.29 -4.74 26.33
CA LEU A 326 2.25 -3.77 25.95
C LEU A 326 2.61 -2.76 24.83
N LEU A 327 2.96 -3.23 23.63
CA LEU A 327 3.12 -2.36 22.46
C LEU A 327 1.79 -1.81 21.94
N GLN A 328 1.78 -0.53 21.57
CA GLN A 328 0.67 0.07 20.84
C GLN A 328 0.51 -0.59 19.45
N PRO A 329 -0.72 -0.80 18.94
CA PRO A 329 -0.93 -1.46 17.66
C PRO A 329 -0.16 -0.82 16.50
N LYS A 330 -0.15 0.52 16.44
CA LYS A 330 0.56 1.29 15.41
C LYS A 330 2.08 1.07 15.44
N ARG A 331 2.63 0.89 16.64
CA ARG A 331 4.04 0.54 16.81
C ARG A 331 4.34 -0.84 16.26
N LEU A 332 3.53 -1.82 16.65
CA LEU A 332 3.71 -3.21 16.22
C LEU A 332 3.58 -3.35 14.70
N GLU A 333 2.58 -2.67 14.11
CA GLU A 333 2.42 -2.53 12.66
C GLU A 333 3.69 -1.99 12.00
N GLY A 334 4.20 -0.84 12.48
CA GLY A 334 5.42 -0.23 11.95
C GLY A 334 6.65 -1.17 12.04
N ILE A 335 6.79 -1.91 13.14
CA ILE A 335 7.88 -2.89 13.30
C ILE A 335 7.76 -4.00 12.25
N PHE A 336 6.58 -4.60 12.10
CA PHE A 336 6.35 -5.64 11.10
C PHE A 336 6.63 -5.16 9.68
N MET A 337 6.27 -3.91 9.36
CA MET A 337 6.55 -3.31 8.05
C MET A 337 8.05 -3.11 7.78
N VAL A 338 8.83 -2.68 8.78
CA VAL A 338 10.30 -2.58 8.62
C VAL A 338 10.92 -3.96 8.46
N LEU A 339 10.54 -4.94 9.30
CA LEU A 339 11.04 -6.32 9.20
C LEU A 339 10.68 -6.95 7.86
N ALA A 340 9.47 -6.71 7.37
CA ALA A 340 9.02 -7.18 6.06
C ALA A 340 9.91 -6.63 4.94
N ASN A 341 10.19 -5.31 4.94
CA ASN A 341 11.01 -4.70 3.90
C ASN A 341 12.47 -5.16 3.95
N LEU A 342 13.06 -5.32 5.15
CA LEU A 342 14.39 -5.93 5.30
C LEU A 342 14.44 -7.35 4.73
N CYS A 343 13.40 -8.14 4.97
CA CYS A 343 13.30 -9.52 4.50
C CYS A 343 12.78 -9.66 3.06
N SER A 344 12.59 -8.58 2.32
CA SER A 344 12.05 -8.64 0.96
C SER A 344 13.04 -9.29 -0.01
N ASN A 345 14.28 -8.79 -0.04
CA ASN A 345 15.33 -9.22 -0.97
C ASN A 345 16.52 -9.92 -0.30
N LEU A 346 16.77 -9.70 0.99
CA LEU A 346 17.99 -10.16 1.67
C LEU A 346 17.81 -11.48 2.44
N GLU A 347 18.49 -12.53 2.01
CA GLU A 347 18.50 -13.82 2.71
C GLU A 347 19.20 -13.76 4.08
N SER A 348 20.18 -12.86 4.24
CA SER A 348 20.82 -12.62 5.54
C SER A 348 19.83 -12.10 6.57
N CYS A 349 18.95 -11.16 6.19
CA CYS A 349 17.89 -10.65 7.06
C CYS A 349 16.92 -11.77 7.48
N ARG A 350 16.46 -12.58 6.50
CA ARG A 350 15.58 -13.73 6.78
C ARG A 350 16.23 -14.72 7.73
N SER A 351 17.49 -15.05 7.49
CA SER A 351 18.25 -16.00 8.32
C SER A 351 18.38 -15.53 9.76
N VAL A 352 18.78 -14.28 10.00
CA VAL A 352 18.92 -13.75 11.37
C VAL A 352 17.59 -13.70 12.10
N LEU A 353 16.53 -13.23 11.43
CA LEU A 353 15.19 -13.12 12.01
C LEU A 353 14.61 -14.51 12.41
N LEU A 354 14.89 -15.55 11.61
CA LEU A 354 14.35 -16.89 11.82
C LEU A 354 15.23 -17.80 12.69
N GLN A 355 16.55 -17.63 12.69
CA GLN A 355 17.45 -18.52 13.42
C GLN A 355 17.55 -18.20 14.90
N SER A 356 17.40 -16.94 15.29
CA SER A 356 17.73 -16.52 16.65
C SER A 356 16.60 -16.87 17.61
N PRO A 357 16.73 -17.91 18.45
CA PRO A 357 15.65 -18.35 19.32
C PRO A 357 15.37 -17.32 20.42
N LYS A 358 16.39 -16.52 20.76
CA LYS A 358 16.28 -15.38 21.67
C LYS A 358 15.29 -14.33 21.17
N LEU A 359 15.16 -14.15 19.86
CA LEU A 359 14.31 -13.08 19.30
C LEU A 359 12.82 -13.44 19.34
N GLN A 360 12.46 -14.74 19.31
CA GLN A 360 11.08 -15.24 19.24
C GLN A 360 10.22 -14.57 18.16
N ALA A 361 10.85 -13.99 17.13
CA ALA A 361 10.19 -13.06 16.22
C ALA A 361 9.07 -13.73 15.42
N ILE A 362 9.24 -14.99 15.02
CA ILE A 362 8.21 -15.74 14.31
C ILE A 362 6.94 -15.94 15.15
N ASN A 363 7.07 -16.14 16.47
CA ASN A 363 5.91 -16.30 17.35
C ASN A 363 5.13 -14.99 17.43
N ILE A 364 5.82 -13.87 17.66
CA ILE A 364 5.18 -12.54 17.75
C ILE A 364 4.54 -12.13 16.42
N ILE A 365 5.19 -12.41 15.29
CA ILE A 365 4.62 -12.19 13.94
C ILE A 365 3.35 -13.03 13.76
N THR A 366 3.38 -14.28 14.22
CA THR A 366 2.24 -15.19 14.13
C THR A 366 1.08 -14.75 15.03
N ASP A 367 1.36 -14.29 16.26
CA ASP A 367 0.34 -13.71 17.15
C ASP A 367 -0.31 -12.46 16.52
N GLY A 368 0.48 -11.69 15.77
CA GLY A 368 0.02 -10.55 14.99
C GLY A 368 -1.06 -10.88 13.94
N LEU A 369 -1.12 -12.13 13.46
CA LEU A 369 -2.16 -12.58 12.53
C LEU A 369 -3.54 -12.55 13.17
N SER A 370 -3.64 -12.77 14.48
CA SER A 370 -4.91 -12.78 15.22
C SER A 370 -5.20 -11.46 15.95
N HIS A 371 -4.44 -10.40 15.66
CA HIS A 371 -4.56 -9.12 16.35
C HIS A 371 -5.90 -8.41 16.02
N THR A 372 -6.44 -7.64 16.96
CA THR A 372 -7.74 -6.96 16.81
C THR A 372 -7.74 -5.86 15.73
N THR A 373 -6.64 -5.13 15.61
CA THR A 373 -6.42 -4.09 14.57
C THR A 373 -6.12 -4.69 13.19
N VAL A 374 -6.87 -4.24 12.17
CA VAL A 374 -6.71 -4.63 10.76
C VAL A 374 -5.28 -4.43 10.26
N ASP A 375 -4.69 -3.26 10.52
CA ASP A 375 -3.37 -2.90 9.99
C ASP A 375 -2.25 -3.79 10.54
N VAL A 376 -2.36 -4.22 11.80
CA VAL A 376 -1.42 -5.18 12.40
C VAL A 376 -1.53 -6.54 11.70
N ARG A 377 -2.74 -7.03 11.44
CA ARG A 377 -2.94 -8.31 10.72
C ARG A 377 -2.38 -8.25 9.31
N VAL A 378 -2.59 -7.14 8.60
CA VAL A 378 -2.02 -6.89 7.27
C VAL A 378 -0.49 -6.89 7.33
N ALA A 379 0.11 -6.12 8.24
CA ALA A 379 1.56 -6.03 8.38
C ALA A 379 2.20 -7.38 8.76
N ALA A 380 1.55 -8.16 9.65
CA ALA A 380 1.97 -9.51 10.00
C ALA A 380 1.96 -10.45 8.78
N CYS A 381 0.90 -10.43 7.97
CA CYS A 381 0.82 -11.20 6.73
C CYS A 381 1.92 -10.80 5.73
N ILE A 382 2.17 -9.51 5.54
CA ILE A 382 3.23 -9.01 4.64
C ILE A 382 4.61 -9.44 5.15
N CYS A 383 4.85 -9.38 6.45
CA CYS A 383 6.08 -9.85 7.08
C CYS A 383 6.26 -11.35 6.83
N LEU A 384 5.23 -12.15 7.13
CA LEU A 384 5.23 -13.60 6.94
C LEU A 384 5.46 -14.00 5.47
N LYS A 385 4.82 -13.29 4.53
CA LYS A 385 5.06 -13.44 3.08
C LYS A 385 6.53 -13.22 2.71
N ASN A 386 7.17 -12.19 3.27
CA ASN A 386 8.52 -11.82 2.89
C ASN A 386 9.55 -12.77 3.51
N ILE A 387 9.37 -13.19 4.77
CA ILE A 387 10.27 -14.16 5.43
C ILE A 387 10.16 -15.56 4.81
N SER A 388 8.96 -15.95 4.33
CA SER A 388 8.73 -17.27 3.71
C SER A 388 9.33 -17.43 2.31
N ARG A 389 9.89 -16.36 1.72
CA ARG A 389 10.67 -16.44 0.47
C ARG A 389 12.04 -17.11 0.65
N SER A 390 12.49 -17.39 1.88
CA SER A 390 13.69 -18.19 2.08
C SER A 390 13.40 -19.67 1.76
N VAL A 391 13.98 -20.14 0.65
CA VAL A 391 13.90 -21.56 0.26
C VAL A 391 14.44 -22.47 1.37
N LYS A 392 15.48 -22.03 2.11
CA LYS A 392 16.09 -22.80 3.20
C LYS A 392 15.13 -23.06 4.36
N TYR A 393 14.38 -22.05 4.81
CA TYR A 393 13.46 -22.22 5.95
C TYR A 393 12.11 -22.77 5.51
N LEU A 394 11.68 -22.46 4.29
CA LEU A 394 10.49 -23.08 3.70
C LEU A 394 10.69 -24.59 3.54
N SER A 395 11.86 -25.03 3.06
CA SER A 395 12.23 -26.46 2.91
C SER A 395 12.36 -27.22 4.20
N ALA A 396 12.82 -26.54 5.25
CA ALA A 396 12.88 -27.10 6.58
C ALA A 396 11.50 -27.24 7.25
N GLY A 397 10.42 -26.75 6.64
CA GLY A 397 9.07 -26.81 7.21
C GLY A 397 8.83 -25.81 8.35
N GLN A 398 9.68 -24.80 8.51
CA GLN A 398 9.63 -23.84 9.64
C GLN A 398 8.28 -23.11 9.75
N PHE A 399 7.62 -22.87 8.60
CA PHE A 399 6.34 -22.18 8.51
C PHE A 399 5.14 -23.14 8.41
N MET A 400 5.39 -24.45 8.37
CA MET A 400 4.39 -25.49 8.12
C MET A 400 3.81 -26.04 9.43
N THR A 401 3.60 -25.16 10.40
CA THR A 401 3.05 -25.50 11.71
C THR A 401 1.60 -25.05 11.80
N GLU A 402 0.79 -25.72 12.63
CA GLU A 402 -0.59 -25.30 12.89
C GLU A 402 -0.68 -23.86 13.42
N ALA A 403 0.30 -23.44 14.23
CA ALA A 403 0.40 -22.09 14.75
C ALA A 403 0.43 -21.03 13.65
N VAL A 404 1.07 -21.31 12.51
CA VAL A 404 1.15 -20.37 11.37
C VAL A 404 -0.02 -20.57 10.41
N ILE A 405 -0.33 -21.82 10.07
CA ILE A 405 -1.29 -22.16 9.00
C ILE A 405 -2.73 -21.86 9.41
N ILE A 406 -3.14 -22.20 10.65
CA ILE A 406 -4.53 -22.05 11.08
C ILE A 406 -4.93 -20.56 11.11
N PRO A 407 -4.17 -19.64 11.73
CA PRO A 407 -4.52 -18.21 11.70
C PRO A 407 -4.57 -17.66 10.28
N LEU A 408 -3.63 -18.02 9.40
CA LEU A 408 -3.67 -17.58 8.00
C LEU A 408 -4.95 -18.01 7.26
N ILE A 409 -5.42 -19.24 7.50
CA ILE A 409 -6.69 -19.71 6.92
C ILE A 409 -7.88 -18.98 7.53
N GLN A 410 -7.86 -18.69 8.84
CA GLN A 410 -8.91 -17.88 9.48
C GLN A 410 -8.99 -16.48 8.86
N LEU A 411 -7.85 -15.87 8.48
CA LEU A 411 -7.82 -14.57 7.80
C LEU A 411 -8.43 -14.57 6.39
N LEU A 412 -8.64 -15.73 5.77
CA LEU A 412 -9.43 -15.84 4.54
C LEU A 412 -10.93 -15.56 4.76
N TYR A 413 -11.37 -15.53 6.01
CA TYR A 413 -12.74 -15.18 6.42
C TYR A 413 -12.83 -13.78 7.04
N ASP A 414 -11.74 -13.00 7.04
CA ASP A 414 -11.72 -11.66 7.62
C ASP A 414 -12.71 -10.74 6.89
N SER A 415 -13.33 -9.80 7.62
CA SER A 415 -14.26 -8.82 7.03
C SER A 415 -13.54 -7.78 6.17
N SER A 416 -12.24 -7.58 6.38
CA SER A 416 -11.42 -6.67 5.58
C SER A 416 -10.81 -7.37 4.37
N THR A 417 -11.12 -6.85 3.18
CA THR A 417 -10.50 -7.28 1.92
C THR A 417 -8.98 -7.11 1.94
N SER A 418 -8.44 -6.09 2.61
CA SER A 418 -6.99 -5.89 2.70
C SER A 418 -6.29 -7.01 3.46
N VAL A 419 -6.94 -7.53 4.51
CA VAL A 419 -6.43 -8.67 5.30
C VAL A 419 -6.51 -9.95 4.47
N GLN A 420 -7.64 -10.20 3.79
CA GLN A 420 -7.78 -11.35 2.91
C GLN A 420 -6.71 -11.37 1.82
N VAL A 421 -6.44 -10.23 1.16
CA VAL A 421 -5.40 -10.12 0.13
C VAL A 421 -4.01 -10.37 0.70
N ALA A 422 -3.70 -9.80 1.86
CA ALA A 422 -2.40 -10.00 2.52
C ALA A 422 -2.18 -11.47 2.93
N ALA A 423 -3.21 -12.11 3.49
CA ALA A 423 -3.20 -13.52 3.86
C ALA A 423 -3.05 -14.43 2.63
N LEU A 424 -3.80 -14.17 1.55
CA LEU A 424 -3.68 -14.89 0.28
C LEU A 424 -2.27 -14.77 -0.32
N CYS A 425 -1.64 -13.59 -0.23
CA CYS A 425 -0.26 -13.40 -0.67
C CYS A 425 0.73 -14.22 0.16
N ALA A 426 0.54 -14.29 1.48
CA ALA A 426 1.39 -15.09 2.37
C ALA A 426 1.22 -16.59 2.09
N ILE A 427 -0.03 -17.07 1.99
CA ILE A 427 -0.36 -18.45 1.64
C ILE A 427 0.23 -18.80 0.28
N SER A 428 0.12 -17.93 -0.72
CA SER A 428 0.66 -18.18 -2.05
C SER A 428 2.16 -18.47 -2.03
N ASN A 429 2.94 -17.85 -1.14
CA ASN A 429 4.36 -18.17 -0.97
C ASN A 429 4.56 -19.47 -0.19
N LEU A 430 3.76 -19.71 0.86
CA LEU A 430 3.89 -20.90 1.71
C LEU A 430 3.53 -22.18 0.97
N VAL A 431 2.55 -22.15 0.08
CA VAL A 431 2.12 -23.34 -0.68
C VAL A 431 3.00 -23.64 -1.90
N VAL A 432 4.11 -22.91 -2.08
CA VAL A 432 5.14 -23.27 -3.05
C VAL A 432 5.95 -24.45 -2.49
N ASP A 433 6.13 -25.48 -3.33
CA ASP A 433 7.01 -26.66 -3.20
C ASP A 433 7.61 -27.01 -1.82
N PHE A 434 7.11 -28.06 -1.12
CA PHE A 434 7.82 -29.19 -0.46
C PHE A 434 6.75 -30.24 -0.10
N THR A 435 6.83 -31.43 -0.71
CA THR A 435 5.76 -32.44 -0.80
C THR A 435 5.26 -33.02 0.53
N MET A 436 5.92 -32.77 1.66
CA MET A 436 5.53 -33.32 2.97
C MET A 436 4.49 -32.47 3.73
N HIS A 437 4.24 -31.22 3.35
CA HIS A 437 3.50 -30.28 4.22
C HIS A 437 2.24 -29.64 3.61
N LYS A 438 1.97 -29.83 2.30
CA LYS A 438 0.76 -29.26 1.66
C LYS A 438 -0.54 -29.95 2.09
N SER A 439 -0.46 -31.17 2.62
CA SER A 439 -1.61 -31.94 3.11
C SER A 439 -2.38 -31.20 4.20
N LEU A 440 -1.71 -30.44 5.07
CA LEU A 440 -2.35 -29.67 6.13
C LEU A 440 -3.26 -28.57 5.58
N PHE A 441 -2.89 -27.90 4.48
CA PHE A 441 -3.76 -26.94 3.80
C PHE A 441 -4.99 -27.62 3.19
N VAL A 442 -4.83 -28.82 2.63
CA VAL A 442 -5.96 -29.58 2.08
C VAL A 442 -6.93 -30.02 3.19
N GLN A 443 -6.40 -30.55 4.30
CA GLN A 443 -7.19 -31.08 5.41
C GLN A 443 -7.88 -30.00 6.26
N SER A 444 -7.34 -28.79 6.31
CA SER A 444 -7.88 -27.65 7.08
C SER A 444 -9.01 -26.88 6.37
N GLY A 445 -9.48 -27.37 5.21
CA GLY A 445 -10.52 -26.71 4.43
C GLY A 445 -10.06 -25.48 3.64
N CYS A 446 -8.74 -25.23 3.56
CA CYS A 446 -8.19 -24.09 2.80
C CYS A 446 -8.61 -24.14 1.32
N VAL A 447 -8.55 -25.33 0.69
CA VAL A 447 -8.90 -25.51 -0.73
C VAL A 447 -10.30 -25.01 -1.02
N LYS A 448 -11.29 -25.48 -0.25
CA LYS A 448 -12.69 -25.05 -0.40
C LYS A 448 -12.82 -23.54 -0.29
N ARG A 449 -12.16 -22.94 0.71
CA ARG A 449 -12.19 -21.48 0.88
C ARG A 449 -11.53 -20.72 -0.26
N LEU A 450 -10.39 -21.19 -0.77
CA LEU A 450 -9.74 -20.58 -1.93
C LEU A 450 -10.62 -20.66 -3.19
N VAL A 451 -11.35 -21.77 -3.38
CA VAL A 451 -12.33 -21.89 -4.48
C VAL A 451 -13.48 -20.89 -4.33
N GLU A 452 -13.99 -20.68 -3.12
CA GLU A 452 -14.99 -19.62 -2.87
C GLU A 452 -14.44 -18.23 -3.18
N LEU A 453 -13.23 -17.90 -2.71
CA LEU A 453 -12.59 -16.60 -2.94
C LEU A 453 -12.21 -16.38 -4.41
N SER A 454 -11.94 -17.44 -5.18
CA SER A 454 -11.73 -17.36 -6.63
C SER A 454 -12.97 -16.88 -7.40
N LYS A 455 -14.12 -16.79 -6.74
CA LYS A 455 -15.39 -16.26 -7.29
C LYS A 455 -15.74 -14.88 -6.73
N SER A 456 -14.84 -14.26 -5.97
CA SER A 456 -15.03 -12.93 -5.38
C SER A 456 -15.25 -11.86 -6.45
N THR A 457 -16.08 -10.86 -6.17
CA THR A 457 -16.22 -9.67 -7.01
C THR A 457 -14.97 -8.79 -6.97
N ASP A 458 -14.20 -8.83 -5.88
CA ASP A 458 -12.93 -8.11 -5.76
C ASP A 458 -11.83 -8.78 -6.60
N LEU A 459 -11.23 -8.02 -7.51
CA LEU A 459 -10.19 -8.51 -8.42
C LEU A 459 -8.95 -9.00 -7.68
N SER A 460 -8.53 -8.30 -6.62
CA SER A 460 -7.30 -8.63 -5.89
C SER A 460 -7.47 -9.93 -5.11
N VAL A 461 -8.59 -10.11 -4.42
CA VAL A 461 -8.94 -11.35 -3.73
C VAL A 461 -9.02 -12.50 -4.73
N ARG A 462 -9.77 -12.31 -5.82
CA ARG A 462 -9.94 -13.34 -6.84
C ARG A 462 -8.62 -13.78 -7.46
N LEU A 463 -7.79 -12.82 -7.89
CA LEU A 463 -6.48 -13.08 -8.49
C LEU A 463 -5.57 -13.86 -7.53
N ASN A 464 -5.44 -13.40 -6.29
CA ASN A 464 -4.54 -14.06 -5.32
C ASN A 464 -5.07 -15.42 -4.86
N ALA A 465 -6.39 -15.64 -4.86
CA ALA A 465 -6.97 -16.96 -4.60
C ALA A 465 -6.63 -17.97 -5.70
N VAL A 466 -6.75 -17.58 -6.98
CA VAL A 466 -6.37 -18.44 -8.11
C VAL A 466 -4.86 -18.70 -8.11
N TRP A 467 -4.05 -17.70 -7.76
CA TRP A 467 -2.60 -17.89 -7.62
C TRP A 467 -2.25 -18.88 -6.49
N ALA A 468 -2.87 -18.77 -5.33
CA ALA A 468 -2.70 -19.73 -4.23
C ALA A 468 -3.09 -21.15 -4.68
N LEU A 469 -4.23 -21.32 -5.35
CA LEU A 469 -4.66 -22.61 -5.91
C LEU A 469 -3.64 -23.17 -6.91
N ARG A 470 -3.13 -22.33 -7.82
CA ARG A 470 -2.09 -22.72 -8.79
C ARG A 470 -0.85 -23.26 -8.09
N ASN A 471 -0.35 -22.56 -7.06
CA ASN A 471 0.84 -22.97 -6.32
C ASN A 471 0.60 -24.23 -5.48
N LEU A 472 -0.60 -24.36 -4.91
CA LEU A 472 -1.02 -25.57 -4.21
C LEU A 472 -1.01 -26.78 -5.15
N MET A 473 -1.52 -26.63 -6.38
CA MET A 473 -1.53 -27.68 -7.41
C MET A 473 -0.14 -28.07 -7.93
N PHE A 474 0.87 -27.23 -7.72
CA PHE A 474 2.22 -27.48 -8.23
C PHE A 474 2.87 -28.66 -7.49
N LEU A 475 3.23 -29.72 -8.24
CA LEU A 475 3.95 -30.92 -7.79
C LEU A 475 3.30 -31.69 -6.62
N VAL A 476 1.98 -31.58 -6.44
CA VAL A 476 1.25 -32.44 -5.49
C VAL A 476 1.02 -33.84 -6.07
N ASP A 477 0.88 -34.83 -5.18
CA ASP A 477 0.54 -36.20 -5.55
C ASP A 477 -0.89 -36.32 -6.12
N SER A 478 -1.18 -37.45 -6.77
CA SER A 478 -2.46 -37.69 -7.44
C SER A 478 -3.67 -37.58 -6.51
N ARG A 479 -3.56 -37.95 -5.23
CA ARG A 479 -4.66 -37.90 -4.26
C ARG A 479 -4.97 -36.46 -3.87
N CYS A 480 -3.94 -35.64 -3.69
CA CYS A 480 -4.09 -34.21 -3.48
C CYS A 480 -4.68 -33.51 -4.71
N LYS A 481 -4.23 -33.85 -5.93
CA LYS A 481 -4.82 -33.32 -7.17
C LYS A 481 -6.31 -33.63 -7.29
N GLU A 482 -6.70 -34.88 -6.99
CA GLU A 482 -8.08 -35.32 -6.98
C GLU A 482 -8.92 -34.48 -6.00
N GLY A 483 -8.47 -34.35 -4.75
CA GLY A 483 -9.15 -33.53 -3.75
C GLY A 483 -9.33 -32.07 -4.17
N ILE A 484 -8.30 -31.45 -4.77
CA ILE A 484 -8.38 -30.07 -5.26
C ILE A 484 -9.33 -29.97 -6.48
N PHE A 485 -9.27 -30.94 -7.40
CA PHE A 485 -10.14 -30.95 -8.57
C PHE A 485 -11.62 -31.16 -8.21
N LEU A 486 -11.94 -31.97 -7.19
CA LEU A 486 -13.32 -32.18 -6.73
C LEU A 486 -14.00 -30.89 -6.24
N GLU A 487 -13.24 -30.00 -5.63
CA GLU A 487 -13.70 -28.67 -5.19
C GLU A 487 -13.82 -27.68 -6.35
N LEU A 488 -12.85 -27.66 -7.28
CA LEU A 488 -12.86 -26.76 -8.43
C LEU A 488 -13.89 -27.17 -9.49
N ARG A 489 -13.83 -28.42 -9.95
CA ARG A 489 -14.52 -28.96 -11.13
C ARG A 489 -14.19 -28.23 -12.44
N ALA A 490 -14.55 -28.84 -13.58
CA ALA A 490 -14.24 -28.27 -14.89
C ALA A 490 -14.97 -26.93 -15.16
N LEU A 491 -16.19 -26.78 -14.63
CA LEU A 491 -16.97 -25.55 -14.78
C LEU A 491 -16.31 -24.33 -14.12
N THR A 492 -15.80 -24.43 -12.90
CA THR A 492 -15.11 -23.29 -12.24
C THR A 492 -13.84 -22.94 -12.99
N LEU A 493 -13.03 -23.94 -13.40
CA LEU A 493 -11.83 -23.72 -14.20
C LEU A 493 -12.14 -23.00 -15.52
N THR A 494 -13.22 -23.38 -16.19
CA THR A 494 -13.67 -22.72 -17.43
C THR A 494 -14.11 -21.29 -17.17
N SER A 495 -14.88 -21.03 -16.10
CA SER A 495 -15.29 -19.68 -15.72
C SER A 495 -14.08 -18.78 -15.45
N LEU A 496 -13.03 -19.29 -14.81
CA LEU A 496 -11.80 -18.53 -14.52
C LEU A 496 -10.98 -18.23 -15.78
N MET A 497 -10.95 -19.15 -16.75
CA MET A 497 -10.32 -18.89 -18.05
C MET A 497 -11.04 -17.80 -18.85
N SER A 498 -12.34 -17.61 -18.62
CA SER A 498 -13.15 -16.57 -19.24
C SER A 498 -13.32 -15.32 -18.36
N ASP A 499 -12.51 -15.16 -17.30
CA ASP A 499 -12.56 -13.98 -16.41
C ASP A 499 -12.28 -12.68 -17.18
N PRO A 500 -12.91 -11.54 -16.87
CA PRO A 500 -12.60 -10.27 -17.55
C PRO A 500 -11.14 -9.82 -17.37
N SER A 501 -10.45 -10.28 -16.32
CA SER A 501 -9.05 -9.93 -16.08
C SER A 501 -8.09 -10.96 -16.67
N ALA A 502 -7.24 -10.50 -17.59
CA ALA A 502 -6.16 -11.30 -18.16
C ALA A 502 -5.22 -11.93 -17.12
N CYS A 503 -4.97 -11.25 -16.00
CA CYS A 503 -4.11 -11.79 -14.94
C CYS A 503 -4.77 -13.02 -14.28
N VAL A 504 -6.10 -13.01 -14.12
CA VAL A 504 -6.85 -14.17 -13.61
C VAL A 504 -6.83 -15.31 -14.63
N GLN A 505 -7.05 -14.99 -15.91
CA GLN A 505 -6.99 -15.98 -17.00
C GLN A 505 -5.62 -16.67 -17.08
N GLU A 506 -4.53 -15.90 -16.95
CA GLU A 506 -3.16 -16.42 -16.91
C GLU A 506 -2.97 -17.39 -15.73
N GLN A 507 -3.36 -16.99 -14.51
CA GLN A 507 -3.23 -17.87 -13.34
C GLN A 507 -4.12 -19.12 -13.46
N ALA A 508 -5.31 -19.00 -14.06
CA ALA A 508 -6.22 -20.12 -14.27
C ALA A 508 -5.63 -21.17 -15.24
N LEU A 509 -5.08 -20.74 -16.37
CA LEU A 509 -4.39 -21.64 -17.28
C LEU A 509 -3.13 -22.23 -16.65
N GLY A 510 -2.40 -21.46 -15.84
CA GLY A 510 -1.27 -21.96 -15.06
C GLY A 510 -1.67 -23.02 -14.03
N LEU A 511 -2.84 -22.86 -13.39
CA LEU A 511 -3.42 -23.86 -12.48
C LEU A 511 -3.77 -25.15 -13.24
N ILE A 512 -4.41 -25.04 -14.41
CA ILE A 512 -4.72 -26.20 -15.26
C ILE A 512 -3.44 -26.88 -15.75
N CYS A 513 -2.41 -26.11 -16.11
CA CYS A 513 -1.11 -26.63 -16.52
C CYS A 513 -0.50 -27.51 -15.41
N ASN A 514 -0.56 -27.05 -14.16
CA ASN A 514 -0.10 -27.83 -13.00
C ASN A 514 -0.98 -29.08 -12.76
N LEU A 515 -2.30 -28.97 -12.96
CA LEU A 515 -3.23 -30.10 -12.84
C LEU A 515 -2.85 -31.24 -13.79
N VAL A 516 -2.59 -30.94 -15.07
CA VAL A 516 -2.27 -31.95 -16.09
C VAL A 516 -0.81 -32.38 -16.14
N ASN A 517 0.08 -31.74 -15.37
CA ASN A 517 1.50 -32.07 -15.35
C ASN A 517 1.78 -33.37 -14.58
N GLY A 518 2.51 -34.33 -15.17
CA GLY A 518 2.93 -35.56 -14.48
C GLY A 518 2.44 -36.83 -15.18
N SER A 519 1.74 -37.71 -14.46
CA SER A 519 1.27 -38.99 -15.00
C SER A 519 0.17 -38.82 -16.05
N VAL A 520 -0.06 -39.87 -16.84
CA VAL A 520 -1.17 -39.91 -17.81
C VAL A 520 -2.52 -39.70 -17.13
N ASP A 521 -2.73 -40.22 -15.92
CA ASP A 521 -3.98 -40.01 -15.16
C ASP A 521 -4.24 -38.53 -14.86
N SER A 522 -3.18 -37.72 -14.71
CA SER A 522 -3.34 -36.26 -14.54
C SER A 522 -3.85 -35.59 -15.81
N ILE A 523 -3.52 -36.13 -16.99
CA ILE A 523 -3.99 -35.60 -18.28
C ILE A 523 -5.50 -35.84 -18.42
N GLU A 524 -6.04 -36.94 -17.88
CA GLU A 524 -7.47 -37.28 -17.98
C GLU A 524 -8.39 -36.21 -17.37
N TYR A 525 -7.91 -35.37 -16.45
CA TYR A 525 -8.71 -34.28 -15.87
C TYR A 525 -9.23 -33.26 -16.90
N VAL A 526 -8.49 -33.00 -17.99
CA VAL A 526 -8.99 -32.10 -19.05
C VAL A 526 -9.98 -32.78 -20.01
N PHE A 527 -10.08 -34.11 -19.94
CA PHE A 527 -11.05 -34.93 -20.66
C PHE A 527 -12.30 -35.25 -19.84
N ALA A 528 -12.30 -34.93 -18.54
CA ALA A 528 -13.49 -34.99 -17.69
C ALA A 528 -14.66 -34.20 -18.31
N GLU A 529 -15.88 -34.59 -17.95
CA GLU A 529 -17.12 -33.93 -18.44
C GLU A 529 -17.16 -33.81 -19.99
N ASN A 530 -16.85 -34.92 -20.69
CA ASN A 530 -16.83 -35.01 -22.16
C ASN A 530 -15.81 -34.09 -22.85
N GLY A 531 -14.67 -33.79 -22.21
CA GLY A 531 -13.62 -32.96 -22.81
C GLY A 531 -13.99 -31.48 -22.97
N PHE A 532 -14.99 -31.01 -22.20
CA PHE A 532 -15.42 -29.62 -22.21
C PHE A 532 -14.26 -28.66 -21.85
N LEU A 533 -13.44 -29.03 -20.86
CA LEU A 533 -12.31 -28.23 -20.41
C LEU A 533 -11.24 -28.09 -21.51
N LEU A 534 -10.85 -29.19 -22.17
CA LEU A 534 -9.93 -29.17 -23.30
C LEU A 534 -10.43 -28.23 -24.42
N SER A 535 -11.71 -28.31 -24.76
CA SER A 535 -12.32 -27.47 -25.80
C SER A 535 -12.34 -25.99 -25.40
N ALA A 536 -12.56 -25.69 -24.12
CA ALA A 536 -12.49 -24.32 -23.60
C ALA A 536 -11.07 -23.75 -23.66
N ILE A 537 -10.05 -24.54 -23.33
CA ILE A 537 -8.63 -24.15 -23.48
C ILE A 537 -8.32 -23.83 -24.94
N GLY A 538 -8.76 -24.69 -25.87
CA GLY A 538 -8.63 -24.44 -27.30
C GLY A 538 -9.24 -23.10 -27.71
N ARG A 539 -10.51 -22.86 -27.40
CA ARG A 539 -11.19 -21.59 -27.69
C ARG A 539 -10.43 -20.38 -27.11
N GLN A 540 -9.94 -20.49 -25.87
CA GLN A 540 -9.20 -19.41 -25.22
C GLN A 540 -7.91 -19.06 -25.97
N LEU A 541 -7.18 -20.05 -26.47
CA LEU A 541 -5.98 -19.81 -27.28
C LEU A 541 -6.33 -19.06 -28.57
N TRP A 542 -7.45 -19.40 -29.23
CA TRP A 542 -7.89 -18.72 -30.46
C TRP A 542 -8.40 -17.30 -30.21
N SER A 543 -8.91 -16.98 -29.02
CA SER A 543 -9.43 -15.65 -28.70
C SER A 543 -8.45 -14.71 -28.00
N ALA A 544 -7.45 -15.26 -27.29
CA ALA A 544 -6.54 -14.47 -26.47
C ALA A 544 -5.48 -13.76 -27.31
N SER A 545 -5.21 -12.50 -27.02
CA SER A 545 -4.15 -11.70 -27.66
C SER A 545 -2.90 -11.54 -26.82
N LYS A 546 -2.98 -11.78 -25.50
CA LYS A 546 -1.86 -11.55 -24.58
C LYS A 546 -0.92 -12.77 -24.53
N PRO A 547 0.40 -12.56 -24.74
CA PRO A 547 1.37 -13.65 -24.75
C PRO A 547 1.35 -14.52 -23.47
N GLU A 548 1.14 -13.93 -22.30
CA GLU A 548 1.19 -14.62 -21.01
C GLU A 548 0.11 -15.72 -20.92
N ILE A 549 -1.09 -15.42 -21.41
CA ILE A 549 -2.21 -16.39 -21.48
C ILE A 549 -1.88 -17.50 -22.47
N LEU A 550 -1.41 -17.13 -23.67
CA LEU A 550 -1.06 -18.07 -24.73
C LEU A 550 0.06 -19.02 -24.29
N ILE A 551 1.07 -18.50 -23.56
CA ILE A 551 2.16 -19.30 -23.01
C ILE A 551 1.61 -20.39 -22.10
N GLN A 552 0.74 -20.04 -21.13
CA GLN A 552 0.18 -21.02 -20.21
C GLN A 552 -0.69 -22.06 -20.94
N GLY A 553 -1.57 -21.62 -21.85
CA GLY A 553 -2.40 -22.54 -22.62
C GLY A 553 -1.59 -23.49 -23.51
N MET A 554 -0.49 -23.02 -24.11
CA MET A 554 0.42 -23.89 -24.87
C MET A 554 1.17 -24.87 -23.98
N TYR A 555 1.54 -24.50 -22.75
CA TYR A 555 2.09 -25.48 -21.81
C TYR A 555 1.06 -26.54 -21.37
N VAL A 556 -0.22 -26.18 -21.27
CA VAL A 556 -1.28 -27.19 -21.06
C VAL A 556 -1.29 -28.18 -22.22
N PHE A 557 -1.30 -27.72 -23.47
CA PHE A 557 -1.26 -28.61 -24.64
C PHE A 557 0.05 -29.40 -24.75
N CYS A 558 1.18 -28.81 -24.38
CA CYS A 558 2.45 -29.50 -24.29
C CYS A 558 2.38 -30.70 -23.34
N ASN A 559 1.79 -30.51 -22.15
CA ASN A 559 1.61 -31.57 -21.17
C ASN A 559 0.63 -32.65 -21.66
N VAL A 560 -0.51 -32.25 -22.25
CA VAL A 560 -1.48 -33.21 -22.82
C VAL A 560 -0.85 -34.02 -23.96
N ALA A 561 -0.07 -33.37 -24.84
CA ALA A 561 0.62 -34.02 -25.96
C ALA A 561 1.73 -35.00 -25.53
N SER A 562 2.16 -34.97 -24.26
CA SER A 562 3.08 -35.97 -23.72
C SER A 562 2.42 -37.32 -23.40
N GLY A 563 1.07 -37.37 -23.43
CA GLY A 563 0.30 -38.57 -23.12
C GLY A 563 0.17 -39.59 -24.26
N LYS A 564 -0.89 -40.40 -24.18
CA LYS A 564 -1.24 -41.45 -25.15
C LYS A 564 -1.69 -40.86 -26.49
N GLU A 565 -1.80 -41.72 -27.50
CA GLU A 565 -2.13 -41.32 -28.86
C GLU A 565 -3.43 -40.51 -28.99
N PHE A 566 -4.48 -40.91 -28.28
CA PHE A 566 -5.75 -40.16 -28.31
C PHE A 566 -5.60 -38.74 -27.72
N HIS A 567 -4.72 -38.54 -26.71
CA HIS A 567 -4.41 -37.20 -26.19
C HIS A 567 -3.73 -36.33 -27.25
N LYS A 568 -2.81 -36.92 -28.03
CA LYS A 568 -2.11 -36.23 -29.11
C LYS A 568 -3.07 -35.81 -30.22
N GLU A 569 -3.95 -36.71 -30.66
CA GLU A 569 -4.97 -36.37 -31.66
C GLU A 569 -5.97 -35.33 -31.12
N ALA A 570 -6.34 -35.39 -29.84
CA ALA A 570 -7.19 -34.38 -29.24
C ALA A 570 -6.54 -32.99 -29.26
N VAL A 571 -5.24 -32.88 -28.94
CA VAL A 571 -4.49 -31.61 -29.10
C VAL A 571 -4.47 -31.17 -30.55
N MET A 572 -4.19 -32.08 -31.50
CA MET A 572 -4.23 -31.78 -32.94
C MET A 572 -5.56 -31.18 -33.37
N HIS A 573 -6.69 -31.69 -32.88
CA HIS A 573 -8.02 -31.14 -33.17
C HIS A 573 -8.23 -29.72 -32.63
N GLN A 574 -7.59 -29.34 -31.52
CA GLN A 574 -7.69 -27.98 -30.97
C GLN A 574 -6.81 -26.98 -31.73
N ILE A 575 -5.61 -27.38 -32.14
CA ILE A 575 -4.67 -26.50 -32.86
C ILE A 575 -4.92 -26.45 -34.38
N LEU A 576 -5.62 -27.46 -34.93
CA LEU A 576 -6.03 -27.58 -36.32
C LEU A 576 -7.50 -28.05 -36.42
N PRO A 577 -8.49 -27.22 -36.04
CA PRO A 577 -9.90 -27.56 -36.22
C PRO A 577 -10.18 -27.72 -37.72
N GLY A 578 -10.80 -28.84 -38.12
CA GLY A 578 -10.98 -29.21 -39.54
C GLY A 578 -11.85 -28.23 -40.33
N SER A 579 -11.22 -27.51 -41.28
CA SER A 579 -11.73 -26.81 -42.49
C SER A 579 -12.96 -25.87 -42.41
N SER A 580 -12.81 -24.63 -42.90
CA SER A 580 -13.73 -23.97 -43.88
C SER A 580 -13.45 -22.49 -44.23
N ASN A 581 -12.45 -21.81 -43.66
CA ASN A 581 -12.07 -20.47 -44.12
C ASN A 581 -10.60 -20.45 -44.56
N ASP A 582 -10.37 -20.31 -45.87
CA ASP A 582 -9.06 -20.23 -46.54
C ASP A 582 -8.20 -19.03 -46.08
N ASP A 583 -8.74 -18.12 -45.27
CA ASP A 583 -8.08 -16.86 -44.90
C ASP A 583 -7.48 -16.81 -43.48
N ASN A 584 -7.78 -17.78 -42.60
CA ASN A 584 -7.26 -17.73 -41.22
C ASN A 584 -5.93 -18.49 -41.09
N GLN A 585 -4.84 -17.72 -40.92
CA GLN A 585 -3.52 -18.22 -40.54
C GLN A 585 -3.63 -19.17 -39.33
N SER A 586 -2.97 -20.33 -39.40
CA SER A 586 -2.93 -21.30 -38.28
C SER A 586 -2.47 -20.62 -36.99
N ILE A 587 -3.23 -20.79 -35.91
CA ILE A 587 -2.88 -20.26 -34.57
C ILE A 587 -1.45 -20.62 -34.16
N MET A 588 -1.01 -21.83 -34.51
CA MET A 588 0.35 -22.30 -34.22
C MET A 588 1.39 -21.47 -34.99
N VAL A 589 1.13 -21.10 -36.24
CA VAL A 589 2.02 -20.22 -37.01
C VAL A 589 2.08 -18.84 -36.37
N THR A 590 0.94 -18.28 -35.95
CA THR A 590 0.89 -17.01 -35.22
C THR A 590 1.72 -17.05 -33.94
N MET A 591 1.61 -18.12 -33.15
CA MET A 591 2.41 -18.30 -31.93
C MET A 591 3.91 -18.45 -32.22
N LEU A 592 4.27 -19.18 -33.27
CA LEU A 592 5.65 -19.34 -33.72
C LEU A 592 6.27 -18.04 -34.26
N GLN A 593 5.45 -17.11 -34.74
CA GLN A 593 5.86 -15.78 -35.19
C GLN A 593 5.88 -14.73 -34.07
N SER A 594 5.48 -15.09 -32.85
CA SER A 594 5.46 -14.16 -31.72
C SER A 594 6.85 -13.59 -31.42
N ASN A 595 6.91 -12.33 -31.00
CA ASN A 595 8.13 -11.73 -30.49
C ASN A 595 8.56 -12.30 -29.12
N ASP A 596 7.64 -12.92 -28.37
CA ASP A 596 7.95 -13.55 -27.07
C ASP A 596 8.56 -14.95 -27.27
N ALA A 597 9.83 -15.10 -26.90
CA ALA A 597 10.56 -16.35 -27.02
C ALA A 597 9.94 -17.49 -26.19
N ARG A 598 9.29 -17.19 -25.06
CA ARG A 598 8.65 -18.21 -24.21
C ARG A 598 7.44 -18.81 -24.92
N LEU A 599 6.68 -18.00 -25.64
CA LEU A 599 5.53 -18.48 -26.43
C LEU A 599 6.02 -19.37 -27.58
N ARG A 600 7.08 -18.93 -28.29
CA ARG A 600 7.72 -19.75 -29.33
C ARG A 600 8.22 -21.08 -28.75
N THR A 601 8.89 -21.07 -27.61
CA THR A 601 9.34 -22.29 -26.91
C THR A 601 8.18 -23.23 -26.60
N ALA A 602 7.09 -22.74 -25.99
CA ALA A 602 5.93 -23.57 -25.64
C ALA A 602 5.27 -24.18 -26.88
N ALA A 603 5.15 -23.42 -27.97
CA ALA A 603 4.61 -23.90 -29.22
C ALA A 603 5.47 -24.99 -29.87
N VAL A 604 6.78 -24.76 -29.97
CA VAL A 604 7.70 -25.76 -30.56
C VAL A 604 7.77 -27.02 -29.70
N TRP A 605 7.76 -26.89 -28.37
CA TRP A 605 7.75 -28.06 -27.48
C TRP A 605 6.48 -28.89 -27.62
N THR A 606 5.33 -28.24 -27.78
CA THR A 606 4.08 -28.95 -28.09
C THR A 606 4.21 -29.76 -29.39
N ILE A 607 4.79 -29.17 -30.44
CA ILE A 607 5.05 -29.87 -31.71
C ILE A 607 5.96 -31.08 -31.49
N ILE A 608 7.07 -30.93 -30.76
CA ILE A 608 8.00 -32.03 -30.45
C ILE A 608 7.27 -33.21 -29.80
N ASN A 609 6.38 -32.95 -28.85
CA ASN A 609 5.62 -34.01 -28.16
C ASN A 609 4.61 -34.70 -29.09
N LEU A 610 4.01 -33.95 -30.02
CA LEU A 610 3.12 -34.47 -31.05
C LEU A 610 3.88 -35.33 -32.07
N THR A 611 5.12 -34.97 -32.43
CA THR A 611 5.86 -35.59 -33.55
C THR A 611 6.95 -36.57 -33.13
N ILE A 612 6.95 -37.07 -31.89
CA ILE A 612 7.89 -38.09 -31.42
C ILE A 612 7.90 -39.29 -32.39
N PRO A 613 9.05 -39.62 -33.04
CA PRO A 613 9.05 -40.56 -34.17
C PRO A 613 8.63 -41.99 -33.85
N THR A 614 8.83 -42.42 -32.61
CA THR A 614 8.47 -43.76 -32.13
C THR A 614 6.98 -43.91 -31.79
N GLY A 615 6.21 -42.82 -31.79
CA GLY A 615 4.79 -42.86 -31.46
C GLY A 615 3.92 -43.34 -32.63
N PRO A 616 2.83 -44.08 -32.35
CA PRO A 616 1.81 -44.33 -33.38
C PRO A 616 1.27 -43.01 -33.94
N GLY A 617 0.82 -43.00 -35.20
CA GLY A 617 0.22 -41.82 -35.85
C GLY A 617 1.13 -40.59 -36.04
N ALA A 618 2.40 -40.64 -35.63
CA ALA A 618 3.31 -39.49 -35.70
C ALA A 618 3.51 -38.98 -37.14
N LEU A 619 3.67 -39.88 -38.12
CA LEU A 619 3.75 -39.52 -39.54
C LEU A 619 2.50 -38.74 -39.99
N ALA A 620 1.30 -39.22 -39.65
CA ALA A 620 0.04 -38.57 -40.02
C ALA A 620 -0.06 -37.16 -39.42
N ARG A 621 0.40 -36.96 -38.18
CA ARG A 621 0.47 -35.63 -37.57
C ARG A 621 1.49 -34.72 -38.25
N VAL A 622 2.67 -35.22 -38.59
CA VAL A 622 3.68 -34.45 -39.34
C VAL A 622 3.11 -33.98 -40.68
N VAL A 623 2.39 -34.84 -41.40
CA VAL A 623 1.71 -34.48 -42.66
C VAL A 623 0.67 -33.37 -42.43
N LYS A 624 -0.21 -33.51 -41.43
CA LYS A 624 -1.19 -32.46 -41.07
C LYS A 624 -0.51 -31.13 -40.73
N LEU A 625 0.54 -31.13 -39.91
CA LEU A 625 1.31 -29.94 -39.53
C LEU A 625 2.04 -29.31 -40.73
N LYS A 626 2.55 -30.13 -41.65
CA LYS A 626 3.17 -29.68 -42.90
C LYS A 626 2.15 -28.97 -43.79
N ASN A 627 0.98 -29.58 -43.98
CA ASN A 627 -0.11 -29.02 -44.79
C ASN A 627 -0.64 -27.70 -44.21
N ALA A 628 -0.59 -27.53 -42.89
CA ALA A 628 -0.93 -26.28 -42.20
C ALA A 628 0.19 -25.21 -42.22
N GLY A 629 1.30 -25.43 -42.94
CA GLY A 629 2.41 -24.47 -43.04
C GLY A 629 3.33 -24.39 -41.82
N ILE A 630 3.05 -25.14 -40.75
CA ILE A 630 3.81 -25.09 -39.47
C ILE A 630 5.25 -25.56 -39.66
N VAL A 631 5.47 -26.63 -40.41
CA VAL A 631 6.83 -27.15 -40.70
C VAL A 631 7.65 -26.13 -41.49
N SER A 632 7.03 -25.37 -42.39
CA SER A 632 7.72 -24.30 -43.13
C SER A 632 8.14 -23.17 -42.18
N GLN A 633 7.24 -22.76 -41.29
CA GLN A 633 7.56 -21.75 -40.28
C GLN A 633 8.70 -22.20 -39.35
N LEU A 634 8.75 -23.48 -38.94
CA LEU A 634 9.87 -24.01 -38.16
C LEU A 634 11.22 -23.89 -38.90
N ARG A 635 11.26 -24.08 -40.23
CA ARG A 635 12.49 -23.88 -41.01
C ARG A 635 12.95 -22.43 -40.97
N ASN A 636 12.03 -21.47 -41.05
CA ASN A 636 12.33 -20.05 -40.92
C ASN A 636 12.92 -19.71 -39.54
N MET A 637 12.59 -20.50 -38.52
CA MET A 637 13.07 -20.35 -37.15
C MET A 637 14.35 -21.16 -36.84
N ALA A 638 14.97 -21.82 -37.83
CA ALA A 638 16.17 -22.65 -37.59
C ALA A 638 17.37 -21.86 -37.02
N ASN A 639 17.34 -20.53 -37.19
CA ASN A 639 18.30 -19.57 -36.65
C ASN A 639 17.64 -18.55 -35.72
N ASP A 640 16.61 -18.95 -34.95
CA ASP A 640 15.98 -18.09 -33.93
C ASP A 640 17.03 -17.48 -32.99
N SER A 641 16.81 -16.23 -32.59
CA SER A 641 17.71 -15.48 -31.71
C SER A 641 17.75 -16.07 -30.29
N CYS A 642 16.68 -16.73 -29.84
CA CYS A 642 16.65 -17.44 -28.58
C CYS A 642 17.25 -18.85 -28.73
N LEU A 643 18.27 -19.16 -27.94
CA LEU A 643 18.97 -20.44 -28.00
C LEU A 643 18.06 -21.64 -27.68
N ASP A 644 17.16 -21.52 -26.70
CA ASP A 644 16.23 -22.59 -26.33
C ASP A 644 15.23 -22.87 -27.47
N VAL A 645 14.67 -21.81 -28.07
CA VAL A 645 13.80 -21.94 -29.25
C VAL A 645 14.57 -22.61 -30.39
N LYS A 646 15.76 -22.12 -30.71
CA LYS A 646 16.61 -22.66 -31.78
C LYS A 646 16.91 -24.15 -31.59
N LEU A 647 17.26 -24.58 -30.39
CA LEU A 647 17.54 -25.98 -30.08
C LEU A 647 16.29 -26.84 -30.31
N ARG A 648 15.14 -26.41 -29.78
CA ARG A 648 13.87 -27.13 -29.91
C ARG A 648 13.39 -27.19 -31.36
N VAL A 649 13.55 -26.11 -32.12
CA VAL A 649 13.21 -26.07 -33.55
C VAL A 649 14.01 -27.13 -34.30
N ARG A 650 15.32 -27.24 -34.04
CA ARG A 650 16.17 -28.27 -34.64
C ARG A 650 15.71 -29.68 -34.27
N THR A 651 15.29 -29.91 -33.02
CA THR A 651 14.69 -31.18 -32.59
C THR A 651 13.41 -31.48 -33.38
N ALA A 652 12.47 -30.54 -33.48
CA ALA A 652 11.20 -30.72 -34.21
C ALA A 652 11.44 -31.00 -35.71
N LEU A 653 12.37 -30.27 -36.33
CA LEU A 653 12.76 -30.50 -37.73
C LEU A 653 13.44 -31.87 -37.89
N GLY A 654 14.32 -32.27 -36.97
CA GLY A 654 14.95 -33.59 -36.96
C GLY A 654 13.94 -34.73 -36.90
N GLN A 655 12.92 -34.61 -36.03
CA GLN A 655 11.83 -35.59 -35.96
C GLN A 655 11.05 -35.68 -37.27
N SER A 656 10.78 -34.55 -37.91
CA SER A 656 10.07 -34.50 -39.19
C SER A 656 10.88 -35.16 -40.33
N LEU A 657 12.22 -35.06 -40.29
CA LEU A 657 13.11 -35.66 -41.29
C LEU A 657 13.22 -37.18 -41.18
N THR A 658 13.06 -37.75 -39.99
CA THR A 658 13.03 -39.22 -39.77
C THR A 658 11.96 -39.91 -40.61
N PHE A 659 10.91 -39.18 -40.96
CA PHE A 659 9.81 -39.66 -41.78
C PHE A 659 10.01 -39.45 -43.28
N GLY A 660 11.15 -38.94 -43.76
CA GLY A 660 11.39 -38.73 -45.20
C GLY A 660 10.48 -37.69 -45.86
N ASN A 661 10.78 -37.33 -47.11
CA ASN A 661 9.89 -36.50 -47.94
C ASN A 661 8.75 -37.35 -48.51
N PHE A 662 7.87 -37.92 -47.67
CA PHE A 662 6.66 -38.53 -48.21
C PHE A 662 5.69 -37.43 -48.63
N SER A 663 5.62 -37.22 -49.95
CA SER A 663 4.51 -36.57 -50.64
C SER A 663 3.42 -37.61 -50.80
N THR A 664 2.28 -37.43 -50.14
CA THR A 664 0.97 -37.92 -50.59
C THR A 664 -0.10 -37.10 -49.90
#